data_AF-A0A7S1WGU7-F1
#
_entry.id   AF-A0A7S1WGU7-F1
#
_cell.length_a   1.000
_cell.length_b   1.000
_cell.length_c   1.000
_cell.angle_alpha   90.00
_cell.angle_beta   90.00
_cell.angle_gamma   90.00
#
_symmetry.space_group_name_H-M   'P 1'
#
loop_
_entity.id
_entity.type
_entity.pdbx_description
1 polymer ?
#
loop_
_entity_poly.entity_id
_entity_poly.type
_entity_poly.pdbx_seq_one_letter_code
_entity_poly.pdbx_strand_id
1 'polypeptide(L)'
;PLGPQSKVLVIAARMRRRLVGQKLNWISSCASFDDDGDGLLKPDEMRSALTSMHLGLSQDEISILMEGLAPDHGKISLDAFSGYLRDVPPEVQQCETWARQVLAPCGRRLRELLRAKDSQQRGTLEPGTFQGALKELAPVITPQQLDLLVLLADKNFLGDVDYAEFANTFGAPLAPPPAPGPMAPAAPPGMPPLPGSPAPVPPGMPPLPVQAVPPAGPPQDLNATLGGTLTMVDINLDKTFFTCASQNLNGIASAAQRVSLSSQGCLLVLSRLRRRLEAAGLSLSDALLLFTNPGERDITAEQWLDTASALPFGVSRAEMQQLFSRVDTEGTGRLPLTAFEAAVARASASDCANAPPWISAAMSRGLCGRIRDDLRKLGGVGGAVLARESDFRRVVMQTERYLTADQLNSLVLLADKSPSGHVDYEEFAQRFGGSGVFAGNSVRIPGGVLPPPGSIVGGTPASEEEIAIVGSRTGAVLERHGLPPERLPALLALWGGELQLDQAAVLFAGLPLGMSRQETRAQLQAAGTVSGFAARLLELRGQGVWRSRCEWASTCIPGPALRNVLQRQVCEADSRTLEPAEFVRLLVDAGVSPSNAQPAMWLAERTAQGNIFVAEFLDYFGGPPPARKKKRGMLSRIMGR
;
A
#
# COMPACT_ATOMS: atom_id res chain seq x y z
N PRO A 1 37.31 -4.15 -29.24
CA PRO A 1 36.78 -3.44 -28.04
C PRO A 1 35.69 -2.47 -28.48
N LEU A 2 34.55 -2.40 -27.77
CA LEU A 2 33.51 -1.42 -28.05
C LEU A 2 34.07 0.00 -27.83
N GLY A 3 33.80 0.91 -28.77
CA GLY A 3 34.15 2.32 -28.59
C GLY A 3 33.45 2.92 -27.37
N PRO A 4 33.98 4.02 -26.79
CA PRO A 4 33.40 4.65 -25.60
C PRO A 4 31.93 5.03 -25.80
N GLN A 5 31.56 5.53 -26.98
CA GLN A 5 30.17 5.87 -27.32
C GLN A 5 29.26 4.63 -27.37
N SER A 6 29.74 3.50 -27.90
CA SER A 6 28.97 2.25 -27.89
C SER A 6 28.73 1.71 -26.48
N LYS A 7 29.67 1.92 -25.53
CA LYS A 7 29.46 1.54 -24.12
C LYS A 7 28.35 2.35 -23.46
N VAL A 8 28.33 3.66 -23.70
CA VAL A 8 27.26 4.56 -23.22
C VAL A 8 25.90 4.10 -23.72
N LEU A 9 25.78 3.71 -24.99
CA LEU A 9 24.53 3.22 -25.56
C LEU A 9 24.06 1.90 -24.94
N VAL A 10 24.97 0.97 -24.64
CA VAL A 10 24.62 -0.28 -23.94
C VAL A 10 24.15 0.00 -22.51
N ILE A 11 24.81 0.91 -21.79
CA ILE A 11 24.41 1.32 -20.44
C ILE A 11 23.02 1.98 -20.48
N ALA A 12 22.80 2.92 -21.41
CA ALA A 12 21.50 3.60 -21.56
C ALA A 12 20.37 2.62 -21.92
N ALA A 13 20.62 1.63 -22.78
CA ALA A 13 19.64 0.59 -23.09
C ALA A 13 19.30 -0.29 -21.88
N ARG A 14 20.30 -0.62 -21.04
CA ARG A 14 20.08 -1.36 -19.80
C ARG A 14 19.25 -0.54 -18.81
N MET A 15 19.59 0.73 -18.64
CA MET A 15 18.81 1.68 -17.84
C MET A 15 17.37 1.76 -18.32
N ARG A 16 17.17 1.90 -19.64
CA ARG A 16 15.82 1.92 -20.24
C ARG A 16 15.06 0.64 -19.93
N ARG A 17 15.69 -0.53 -20.07
CA ARG A 17 15.06 -1.82 -19.73
C ARG A 17 14.60 -1.84 -18.27
N ARG A 18 15.43 -1.30 -17.37
CA ARG A 18 15.08 -1.16 -15.95
C ARG A 18 13.99 -0.14 -15.69
N LEU A 19 14.05 1.02 -16.30
CA LEU A 19 13.01 2.06 -16.19
C LEU A 19 11.66 1.53 -16.67
N VAL A 20 11.64 0.82 -17.81
CA VAL A 20 10.43 0.20 -18.36
C VAL A 20 9.95 -0.96 -17.48
N GLY A 21 10.85 -1.86 -17.06
CA GLY A 21 10.51 -3.00 -16.22
C GLY A 21 10.00 -2.60 -14.84
N GLN A 22 10.59 -1.57 -14.24
CA GLN A 22 10.19 -1.02 -12.95
C GLN A 22 9.06 0.02 -13.06
N LYS A 23 8.64 0.36 -14.29
CA LYS A 23 7.64 1.41 -14.60
C LYS A 23 7.97 2.75 -13.94
N LEU A 24 9.26 3.07 -13.81
CA LEU A 24 9.72 4.29 -13.16
C LEU A 24 9.55 5.49 -14.09
N ASN A 25 8.89 6.53 -13.59
CA ASN A 25 8.93 7.84 -14.22
C ASN A 25 10.25 8.54 -13.84
N TRP A 26 11.24 8.40 -14.70
CA TRP A 26 12.56 8.97 -14.49
C TRP A 26 12.54 10.50 -14.47
N ILE A 27 11.61 11.15 -15.20
CA ILE A 27 11.48 12.61 -15.22
C ILE A 27 11.10 13.12 -13.83
N SER A 28 10.08 12.53 -13.21
CA SER A 28 9.69 12.92 -11.84
C SER A 28 10.76 12.57 -10.80
N SER A 29 11.53 11.50 -11.05
CA SER A 29 12.61 11.08 -10.16
C SER A 29 13.76 12.08 -10.20
N CYS A 30 14.17 12.50 -11.41
CA CYS A 30 15.17 13.53 -11.63
C CYS A 30 14.71 14.93 -11.15
N ALA A 31 13.42 15.26 -11.30
CA ALA A 31 12.87 16.55 -10.86
C ALA A 31 13.01 16.79 -9.34
N SER A 32 13.08 15.73 -8.52
CA SER A 32 13.30 15.87 -7.08
C SER A 32 14.73 16.30 -6.70
N PHE A 33 15.63 16.36 -7.68
CA PHE A 33 17.02 16.82 -7.55
C PHE A 33 17.29 18.10 -8.37
N ASP A 34 16.28 18.59 -9.10
CA ASP A 34 16.30 19.84 -9.87
C ASP A 34 15.71 20.96 -8.99
N ASP A 35 16.55 21.49 -8.09
CA ASP A 35 16.13 22.47 -7.07
C ASP A 35 15.66 23.81 -7.69
N ASP A 36 16.17 24.18 -8.87
CA ASP A 36 15.80 25.39 -9.62
C ASP A 36 14.68 25.16 -10.65
N GLY A 37 14.33 23.91 -10.96
CA GLY A 37 13.23 23.54 -11.84
C GLY A 37 13.47 23.93 -13.31
N ASP A 38 14.74 24.10 -13.69
CA ASP A 38 15.13 24.58 -15.02
C ASP A 38 15.32 23.43 -16.03
N GLY A 39 15.18 22.17 -15.59
CA GLY A 39 15.37 20.98 -16.41
C GLY A 39 16.83 20.67 -16.72
N LEU A 40 17.78 21.33 -16.04
CA LEU A 40 19.22 21.19 -16.23
C LEU A 40 19.91 20.77 -14.91
N LEU A 41 20.21 19.48 -14.79
CA LEU A 41 20.86 18.94 -13.59
C LEU A 41 22.38 19.13 -13.63
N LYS A 42 22.98 19.49 -12.49
CA LYS A 42 24.43 19.39 -12.31
C LYS A 42 24.87 17.92 -12.36
N PRO A 43 26.11 17.62 -12.77
CA PRO A 43 26.62 16.24 -12.79
C PRO A 43 26.47 15.49 -11.45
N ASP A 44 26.62 16.18 -10.32
CA ASP A 44 26.47 15.58 -8.98
C ASP A 44 25.00 15.31 -8.61
N GLU A 45 24.09 16.18 -9.04
CA GLU A 45 22.63 16.00 -8.87
C GLU A 45 22.16 14.83 -9.72
N MET A 46 22.60 14.75 -10.98
CA MET A 46 22.30 13.64 -11.88
C MET A 46 22.90 12.32 -11.36
N ARG A 47 24.15 12.32 -10.88
CA ARG A 47 24.77 11.15 -10.24
C ARG A 47 23.97 10.68 -9.02
N SER A 48 23.49 11.62 -8.21
CA SER A 48 22.66 11.33 -7.04
C SER A 48 21.30 10.77 -7.45
N ALA A 49 20.67 11.34 -8.49
CA ALA A 49 19.41 10.87 -9.03
C ALA A 49 19.53 9.44 -9.58
N LEU A 50 20.53 9.16 -10.42
CA LEU A 50 20.79 7.83 -10.98
C LEU A 50 21.10 6.78 -9.89
N THR A 51 21.84 7.17 -8.86
CA THR A 51 22.11 6.32 -7.70
C THR A 51 20.83 5.99 -6.92
N SER A 52 19.91 6.95 -6.80
CA SER A 52 18.63 6.78 -6.10
C SER A 52 17.60 5.95 -6.86
N MET A 53 17.71 5.88 -8.19
CA MET A 53 16.75 5.17 -9.06
C MET A 53 17.03 3.66 -9.22
N HIS A 54 18.17 3.16 -8.71
CA HIS A 54 18.49 1.73 -8.66
C HIS A 54 18.40 1.00 -10.03
N LEU A 55 18.99 1.61 -11.06
CA LEU A 55 18.93 1.15 -12.46
C LEU A 55 19.91 0.02 -12.80
N GLY A 56 20.43 -0.69 -11.80
CA GLY A 56 21.42 -1.76 -11.98
C GLY A 56 22.74 -1.27 -12.55
N LEU A 57 23.21 -0.09 -12.13
CA LEU A 57 24.45 0.56 -12.57
C LEU A 57 25.51 0.57 -11.46
N SER A 58 26.76 0.35 -11.84
CA SER A 58 27.92 0.60 -11.00
C SER A 58 28.36 2.07 -11.01
N GLN A 59 29.21 2.47 -10.06
CA GLN A 59 29.79 3.82 -10.04
C GLN A 59 30.61 4.16 -11.28
N ASP A 60 31.37 3.20 -11.80
CA ASP A 60 32.15 3.37 -13.02
C ASP A 60 31.25 3.58 -14.23
N GLU A 61 30.15 2.82 -14.32
CA GLU A 61 29.18 2.98 -15.40
C GLU A 61 28.39 4.28 -15.33
N ILE A 62 28.06 4.75 -14.12
CA ILE A 62 27.48 6.08 -13.94
C ILE A 62 28.48 7.13 -14.43
N SER A 63 29.76 7.00 -14.10
CA SER A 63 30.80 7.93 -14.55
C SER A 63 30.94 7.94 -16.08
N ILE A 64 31.00 6.76 -16.71
CA ILE A 64 31.03 6.62 -18.18
C ILE A 64 29.79 7.25 -18.82
N LEU A 65 28.61 7.05 -18.23
CA LEU A 65 27.38 7.65 -18.71
C LEU A 65 27.39 9.18 -18.57
N MET A 66 27.93 9.72 -17.47
CA MET A 66 28.05 11.17 -17.27
C MET A 66 29.02 11.83 -18.26
N GLU A 67 30.17 11.19 -18.52
CA GLU A 67 31.11 11.65 -19.56
C GLU A 67 30.46 11.64 -20.95
N GLY A 68 29.60 10.66 -21.24
CA GLY A 68 28.85 10.59 -22.49
C GLY A 68 27.71 11.59 -22.63
N LEU A 69 27.09 12.02 -21.52
CA LEU A 69 25.94 12.93 -21.50
C LEU A 69 26.34 14.41 -21.39
N ALA A 70 27.52 14.70 -20.82
CA ALA A 70 28.05 16.05 -20.67
C ALA A 70 29.54 16.10 -21.10
N PRO A 71 29.83 16.07 -22.42
CA PRO A 71 31.20 16.11 -22.93
C PRO A 71 31.97 17.37 -22.53
N ASP A 72 31.28 18.48 -22.24
CA ASP A 72 31.88 19.76 -21.82
C ASP A 72 31.84 19.99 -20.29
N HIS A 73 31.53 18.98 -19.48
CA HIS A 73 31.37 19.07 -18.01
C HIS A 73 30.34 20.11 -17.53
N GLY A 74 29.42 20.55 -18.40
CA GLY A 74 28.35 21.49 -18.10
C GLY A 74 27.14 20.85 -17.39
N LYS A 75 26.01 21.57 -17.41
CA LYS A 75 24.73 21.01 -16.95
C LYS A 75 24.23 19.94 -17.91
N ILE A 76 23.61 18.87 -17.39
CA ILE A 76 22.99 17.81 -18.18
C ILE A 76 21.52 18.14 -18.38
N SER A 77 21.12 18.34 -19.64
CA SER A 77 19.71 18.54 -19.99
C SER A 77 18.93 17.23 -19.90
N LEU A 78 17.77 17.27 -19.23
CA LEU A 78 16.85 16.13 -19.20
C LEU A 78 16.37 15.73 -20.60
N ASP A 79 16.28 16.67 -21.54
CA ASP A 79 15.92 16.36 -22.94
C ASP A 79 17.01 15.57 -23.65
N ALA A 80 18.28 15.93 -23.44
CA ALA A 80 19.42 15.19 -23.98
C ALA A 80 19.45 13.77 -23.41
N PHE A 81 19.25 13.63 -22.10
CA PHE A 81 19.12 12.32 -21.45
C PHE A 81 17.93 11.52 -21.97
N SER A 82 16.79 12.17 -22.24
CA SER A 82 15.61 11.54 -22.85
C SER A 82 15.93 10.92 -24.21
N GLY A 83 16.82 11.56 -24.98
CA GLY A 83 17.25 11.08 -26.29
C GLY A 83 17.92 9.71 -26.22
N TYR A 84 18.75 9.48 -25.20
CA TYR A 84 19.40 8.18 -24.96
C TYR A 84 18.45 7.08 -24.49
N LEU A 85 17.30 7.45 -23.91
CA LEU A 85 16.31 6.51 -23.38
C LEU A 85 15.15 6.22 -24.34
N ARG A 86 15.00 6.98 -25.42
CA ARG A 86 13.87 6.87 -26.34
C ARG A 86 13.90 5.55 -27.11
N ASP A 87 14.98 5.32 -27.84
CA ASP A 87 15.14 4.18 -28.74
C ASP A 87 16.38 3.36 -28.39
N VAL A 88 16.31 2.04 -28.58
CA VAL A 88 17.48 1.16 -28.43
C VAL A 88 18.18 1.09 -29.79
N PRO A 89 19.43 1.58 -29.91
CA PRO A 89 20.16 1.56 -31.17
C PRO A 89 20.30 0.14 -31.72
N PRO A 90 20.31 -0.05 -33.06
CA PRO A 90 20.37 -1.37 -33.68
C PRO A 90 21.64 -2.14 -33.27
N GLU A 91 22.75 -1.45 -33.03
CA GLU A 91 24.00 -2.03 -32.53
C GLU A 91 23.84 -2.73 -31.17
N VAL A 92 23.05 -2.14 -30.27
CA VAL A 92 22.79 -2.72 -28.94
C VAL A 92 21.86 -3.92 -29.05
N GLN A 93 20.85 -3.85 -29.93
CA GLN A 93 19.95 -4.98 -30.21
C GLN A 93 20.73 -6.18 -30.79
N GLN A 94 21.72 -5.94 -31.64
CA GLN A 94 22.61 -6.96 -32.17
C GLN A 94 23.43 -7.61 -31.05
N CYS A 95 23.99 -6.80 -30.13
CA CYS A 95 24.73 -7.31 -28.97
C CYS A 95 23.86 -8.20 -28.07
N GLU A 96 22.63 -7.77 -27.75
CA GLU A 96 21.71 -8.57 -26.94
C GLU A 96 21.29 -9.86 -27.63
N THR A 97 21.01 -9.79 -28.93
CA THR A 97 20.60 -10.96 -29.73
C THR A 97 21.72 -11.98 -29.82
N TRP A 98 22.95 -11.50 -30.06
CA TRP A 98 24.16 -12.33 -30.01
C TRP A 98 24.32 -12.99 -28.63
N ALA A 99 24.17 -12.24 -27.53
CA ALA A 99 24.29 -12.77 -26.18
C ALA A 99 23.27 -13.89 -25.90
N ARG A 100 22.00 -13.71 -26.33
CA ARG A 100 20.97 -14.76 -26.25
C ARG A 100 21.33 -15.99 -27.08
N GLN A 101 21.82 -15.81 -28.31
CA GLN A 101 22.19 -16.93 -29.18
C GLN A 101 23.35 -17.75 -28.62
N VAL A 102 24.35 -17.09 -28.06
CA VAL A 102 25.53 -17.75 -27.50
C VAL A 102 25.21 -18.48 -26.20
N LEU A 103 24.31 -17.94 -25.37
CA LEU A 103 24.00 -18.49 -24.05
C LEU A 103 22.78 -19.44 -24.02
N ALA A 104 21.90 -19.39 -25.01
CA ALA A 104 20.73 -20.27 -25.10
C ALA A 104 21.06 -21.77 -25.00
N PRO A 105 22.11 -22.30 -25.68
CA PRO A 105 22.48 -23.72 -25.56
C PRO A 105 22.92 -24.12 -24.15
N CYS A 106 23.31 -23.16 -23.31
CA CYS A 106 23.87 -23.38 -21.98
C CYS A 106 22.94 -22.96 -20.84
N GLY A 107 21.71 -22.52 -21.13
CA GLY A 107 20.84 -21.81 -20.18
C GLY A 107 20.58 -22.48 -18.82
N ARG A 108 20.44 -23.81 -18.76
CA ARG A 108 20.26 -24.53 -17.47
C ARG A 108 21.56 -24.61 -16.67
N ARG A 109 22.66 -24.97 -17.34
CA ARG A 109 24.01 -25.09 -16.75
C ARG A 109 24.57 -23.73 -16.33
N LEU A 110 24.18 -22.65 -17.00
CA LEU A 110 24.55 -21.27 -16.68
C LEU A 110 24.20 -20.91 -15.23
N ARG A 111 22.96 -21.17 -14.82
CA ARG A 111 22.46 -20.79 -13.49
C ARG A 111 23.13 -21.62 -12.39
N GLU A 112 23.32 -22.92 -12.63
CA GLU A 112 23.98 -23.83 -11.68
C GLU A 112 25.43 -23.46 -11.46
N LEU A 113 26.17 -23.18 -12.54
CA LEU A 113 27.59 -22.84 -12.47
C LEU A 113 27.80 -21.48 -11.82
N LEU A 114 27.03 -20.46 -12.18
CA LEU A 114 27.11 -19.13 -11.55
C LEU A 114 26.78 -19.22 -10.06
N ARG A 115 25.75 -19.97 -9.68
CA ARG A 115 25.42 -20.21 -8.26
C ARG A 115 26.50 -20.97 -7.51
N ALA A 116 27.16 -21.94 -8.16
CA ALA A 116 28.25 -22.70 -7.55
C ALA A 116 29.50 -21.83 -7.29
N LYS A 117 29.72 -20.77 -8.08
CA LYS A 117 30.81 -19.80 -7.86
C LYS A 117 30.47 -18.76 -6.79
N ASP A 118 29.20 -18.56 -6.47
CA ASP A 118 28.75 -17.67 -5.37
C ASP A 118 28.77 -18.40 -4.02
N SER A 119 29.97 -18.66 -3.52
CA SER A 119 30.19 -19.33 -2.22
C SER A 119 29.53 -18.63 -1.03
N GLN A 120 29.29 -17.32 -1.13
CA GLN A 120 28.70 -16.50 -0.08
C GLN A 120 27.19 -16.26 -0.25
N GLN A 121 26.59 -16.82 -1.31
CA GLN A 121 25.17 -16.67 -1.65
C GLN A 121 24.69 -15.21 -1.65
N ARG A 122 25.54 -14.29 -2.11
CA ARG A 122 25.23 -12.85 -2.20
C ARG A 122 24.24 -12.54 -3.33
N GLY A 123 24.10 -13.43 -4.31
CA GLY A 123 23.33 -13.19 -5.53
C GLY A 123 24.05 -12.33 -6.56
N THR A 124 25.30 -11.95 -6.29
CA THR A 124 26.16 -11.18 -7.20
C THR A 124 27.54 -11.81 -7.31
N LEU A 125 28.22 -11.62 -8.44
CA LEU A 125 29.59 -12.11 -8.68
C LEU A 125 30.49 -11.00 -9.19
N GLU A 126 31.71 -10.94 -8.68
CA GLU A 126 32.74 -10.05 -9.22
C GLU A 126 32.94 -10.30 -10.73
N PRO A 127 33.16 -9.27 -11.56
CA PRO A 127 33.30 -9.42 -13.01
C PRO A 127 34.30 -10.50 -13.44
N GLY A 128 35.47 -10.60 -12.80
CA GLY A 128 36.46 -11.62 -13.13
C GLY A 128 35.97 -13.05 -12.87
N THR A 129 35.27 -13.26 -11.75
CA THR A 129 34.68 -14.56 -11.39
C THR A 129 33.53 -14.92 -12.35
N PHE A 130 32.70 -13.94 -12.69
CA PHE A 130 31.63 -14.09 -13.66
C PHE A 130 32.15 -14.41 -15.07
N GLN A 131 33.20 -13.73 -15.53
CA GLN A 131 33.85 -14.02 -16.81
C GLN A 131 34.48 -15.42 -16.82
N GLY A 132 35.15 -15.81 -15.74
CA GLY A 132 35.70 -17.16 -15.58
C GLY A 132 34.61 -18.24 -15.69
N ALA A 133 33.47 -18.02 -15.04
CA ALA A 133 32.30 -18.90 -15.11
C ALA A 133 31.74 -19.02 -16.53
N LEU A 134 31.61 -17.90 -17.25
CA LEU A 134 31.15 -17.90 -18.64
C LEU A 134 32.15 -18.56 -19.60
N LYS A 135 33.45 -18.38 -19.36
CA LYS A 135 34.52 -19.02 -20.16
C LYS A 135 34.55 -20.53 -19.97
N GLU A 136 34.30 -21.00 -18.75
CA GLU A 136 34.16 -22.43 -18.42
C GLU A 136 32.95 -23.05 -19.13
N LEU A 137 31.85 -22.30 -19.21
CA LEU A 137 30.60 -22.74 -19.83
C LEU A 137 30.66 -22.73 -21.36
N ALA A 138 31.30 -21.71 -21.94
CA ALA A 138 31.41 -21.49 -23.38
C ALA A 138 32.85 -21.09 -23.76
N PRO A 139 33.75 -22.07 -23.94
CA PRO A 139 35.17 -21.83 -24.22
C PRO A 139 35.43 -21.03 -25.51
N VAL A 140 34.47 -21.04 -26.43
CA VAL A 140 34.53 -20.36 -27.74
C VAL A 140 34.42 -18.83 -27.60
N ILE A 141 33.95 -18.30 -26.47
CA ILE A 141 33.79 -16.86 -26.26
C ILE A 141 35.16 -16.19 -26.08
N THR A 142 35.42 -15.15 -26.86
CA THR A 142 36.65 -14.34 -26.76
C THR A 142 36.63 -13.40 -25.55
N PRO A 143 37.78 -12.92 -25.05
CA PRO A 143 37.81 -11.97 -23.92
C PRO A 143 36.95 -10.71 -24.15
N GLN A 144 36.99 -10.14 -25.37
CA GLN A 144 36.20 -8.95 -25.70
C GLN A 144 34.69 -9.22 -25.68
N GLN A 145 34.29 -10.45 -26.02
CA GLN A 145 32.90 -10.88 -25.95
C GLN A 145 32.46 -11.14 -24.50
N LEU A 146 33.36 -11.61 -23.63
CA LEU A 146 33.11 -11.71 -22.19
C LEU A 146 32.92 -10.33 -21.56
N ASP A 147 33.71 -9.34 -21.95
CA ASP A 147 33.55 -7.94 -21.51
C ASP A 147 32.19 -7.38 -21.93
N LEU A 148 31.72 -7.71 -23.15
CA LEU A 148 30.38 -7.33 -23.60
C LEU A 148 29.29 -8.01 -22.77
N LEU A 149 29.43 -9.28 -22.40
CA LEU A 149 28.46 -9.98 -21.54
C LEU A 149 28.41 -9.38 -20.13
N VAL A 150 29.57 -9.00 -19.57
CA VAL A 150 29.63 -8.24 -18.31
C VAL A 150 28.93 -6.89 -18.47
N LEU A 151 29.16 -6.17 -19.56
CA LEU A 151 28.52 -4.88 -19.81
C LEU A 151 27.00 -4.98 -19.98
N LEU A 152 26.50 -6.05 -20.59
CA LEU A 152 25.07 -6.32 -20.74
C LEU A 152 24.39 -6.75 -19.44
N ALA A 153 25.17 -7.22 -18.46
CA ALA A 153 24.67 -7.65 -17.18
C ALA A 153 24.45 -6.48 -16.23
N ASP A 154 23.35 -6.58 -15.49
CA ASP A 154 23.01 -5.71 -14.39
C ASP A 154 24.03 -5.82 -13.26
N LYS A 155 24.33 -4.69 -12.62
CA LYS A 155 25.36 -4.61 -11.58
C LYS A 155 24.84 -3.97 -10.30
N ASN A 156 25.46 -4.36 -9.19
CA ASN A 156 25.37 -3.61 -7.94
C ASN A 156 26.26 -2.35 -8.02
N PHE A 157 26.24 -1.56 -6.95
CA PHE A 157 26.97 -0.29 -6.88
C PHE A 157 28.51 -0.46 -6.94
N LEU A 158 29.01 -1.62 -6.51
CA LEU A 158 30.43 -1.98 -6.52
C LEU A 158 30.91 -2.49 -7.88
N GLY A 159 30.01 -2.78 -8.82
CA GLY A 159 30.35 -3.36 -10.11
C GLY A 159 30.21 -4.88 -10.19
N ASP A 160 29.74 -5.55 -9.13
CA ASP A 160 29.46 -6.98 -9.18
C ASP A 160 28.20 -7.25 -9.99
N VAL A 161 28.22 -8.34 -10.76
CA VAL A 161 27.17 -8.74 -11.69
C VAL A 161 26.05 -9.48 -10.96
N ASP A 162 24.81 -9.03 -11.13
CA ASP A 162 23.60 -9.79 -10.76
C ASP A 162 23.42 -10.95 -11.74
N TYR A 163 23.96 -12.09 -11.35
CA TYR A 163 24.00 -13.28 -12.20
C TYR A 163 22.63 -13.97 -12.30
N ALA A 164 21.72 -13.72 -11.36
CA ALA A 164 20.37 -14.30 -11.36
C ALA A 164 19.50 -13.62 -12.41
N GLU A 165 19.51 -12.29 -12.45
CA GLU A 165 18.84 -11.54 -13.50
C GLU A 165 19.48 -11.76 -14.86
N PHE A 166 20.81 -11.80 -14.93
CA PHE A 166 21.52 -12.11 -16.17
C PHE A 166 21.05 -13.47 -16.74
N ALA A 167 20.99 -14.51 -15.89
CA ALA A 167 20.51 -15.82 -16.30
C ALA A 167 19.01 -15.83 -16.68
N ASN A 168 18.19 -14.97 -16.08
CA ASN A 168 16.78 -14.84 -16.45
C ASN A 168 16.59 -14.08 -17.78
N THR A 169 17.47 -13.13 -18.07
CA THR A 169 17.41 -12.27 -19.26
C THR A 169 17.99 -12.96 -20.49
N PHE A 170 19.08 -13.72 -20.32
CA PHE A 170 19.85 -14.32 -21.42
C PHE A 170 19.87 -15.84 -21.40
N GLY A 171 19.37 -16.49 -20.34
CA GLY A 171 19.24 -17.96 -20.26
C GLY A 171 17.93 -18.48 -20.85
N ALA A 172 17.74 -19.80 -20.78
CA ALA A 172 16.53 -20.45 -21.27
C ALA A 172 15.31 -20.13 -20.38
N PRO A 173 14.11 -19.89 -20.95
CA PRO A 173 12.89 -19.67 -20.19
C PRO A 173 12.61 -20.84 -19.24
N LEU A 174 12.15 -20.54 -18.02
CA LEU A 174 11.68 -21.56 -17.08
C LEU A 174 10.45 -22.26 -17.69
N ALA A 175 10.54 -23.57 -17.95
CA ALA A 175 9.34 -24.38 -18.03
C ALA A 175 8.70 -24.42 -16.63
N PRO A 176 7.37 -24.28 -16.51
CA PRO A 176 6.70 -24.45 -15.22
C PRO A 176 7.03 -25.84 -14.65
N PRO A 177 7.13 -25.98 -13.31
CA PRO A 177 7.39 -27.28 -12.71
C PRO A 177 6.35 -28.30 -13.19
N PRO A 178 6.74 -29.53 -13.57
CA PRO A 178 5.77 -30.56 -13.89
C PRO A 178 4.90 -30.77 -12.65
N ALA A 179 3.58 -30.72 -12.84
CA ALA A 179 2.62 -30.99 -11.79
C ALA A 179 2.97 -32.32 -11.10
N PRO A 180 2.87 -32.41 -9.76
CA PRO A 180 3.05 -33.67 -9.08
C PRO A 180 2.03 -34.67 -9.64
N GLY A 181 2.54 -35.68 -10.35
CA GLY A 181 1.70 -36.76 -10.87
C GLY A 181 0.99 -37.49 -9.73
N PRO A 182 -0.19 -38.07 -9.97
CA PRO A 182 -0.93 -38.78 -8.93
C PRO A 182 -0.08 -39.94 -8.41
N MET A 183 0.20 -39.93 -7.11
CA MET A 183 0.86 -41.03 -6.42
C MET A 183 0.06 -42.32 -6.64
N ALA A 184 0.66 -43.27 -7.35
CA ALA A 184 0.17 -44.65 -7.35
C ALA A 184 0.32 -45.23 -5.92
N PRO A 185 -0.67 -46.00 -5.43
CA PRO A 185 -0.59 -46.58 -4.10
C PRO A 185 0.51 -47.66 -4.06
N ALA A 186 1.32 -47.62 -3.00
CA ALA A 186 2.40 -48.57 -2.76
C ALA A 186 1.86 -49.99 -2.56
N ALA A 187 2.36 -50.94 -3.34
CA ALA A 187 2.14 -52.37 -3.11
C ALA A 187 3.18 -52.91 -2.10
N PRO A 188 2.80 -53.85 -1.22
CA PRO A 188 3.63 -54.37 -0.13
C PRO A 188 4.74 -55.33 -0.63
N PRO A 189 5.82 -55.51 0.15
CA PRO A 189 7.02 -56.23 -0.28
C PRO A 189 6.90 -57.75 -0.08
N GLY A 190 7.25 -58.52 -1.11
CA GLY A 190 7.67 -59.92 -0.96
C GLY A 190 7.12 -60.90 -2.01
N MET A 191 7.79 -61.03 -3.16
CA MET A 191 7.94 -62.29 -3.91
C MET A 191 9.13 -62.18 -4.91
N PRO A 192 9.86 -63.28 -5.21
CA PRO A 192 11.07 -63.27 -6.04
C PRO A 192 10.76 -63.37 -7.56
N PRO A 193 11.72 -63.09 -8.46
CA PRO A 193 11.45 -62.96 -9.90
C PRO A 193 11.59 -64.29 -10.64
N LEU A 194 10.83 -64.46 -11.74
CA LEU A 194 11.12 -65.46 -12.78
C LEU A 194 10.88 -64.89 -14.20
N PRO A 195 11.56 -65.44 -15.22
CA PRO A 195 11.94 -64.73 -16.45
C PRO A 195 11.13 -65.17 -17.69
N GLY A 196 11.20 -64.37 -18.77
CA GLY A 196 10.95 -64.85 -20.13
C GLY A 196 10.22 -63.88 -21.06
N SER A 197 10.95 -63.30 -22.02
CA SER A 197 10.40 -62.94 -23.34
C SER A 197 10.17 -64.23 -24.16
N PRO A 198 9.36 -64.28 -25.25
CA PRO A 198 9.61 -63.58 -26.53
C PRO A 198 8.32 -63.07 -27.25
N ALA A 199 8.33 -61.90 -27.93
CA ALA A 199 8.46 -61.69 -29.40
C ALA A 199 7.16 -62.03 -30.24
N PRO A 200 7.06 -61.74 -31.56
CA PRO A 200 6.68 -60.41 -32.08
C PRO A 200 5.72 -60.40 -33.33
N VAL A 201 5.30 -59.19 -33.76
CA VAL A 201 4.84 -58.70 -35.11
C VAL A 201 3.61 -59.34 -35.85
N PRO A 202 3.06 -58.81 -36.97
CA PRO A 202 2.90 -57.42 -37.53
C PRO A 202 1.50 -57.20 -38.25
N PRO A 203 1.31 -56.48 -39.40
CA PRO A 203 0.33 -55.39 -39.51
C PRO A 203 -0.68 -55.52 -40.70
N GLY A 204 -1.60 -54.56 -40.82
CA GLY A 204 -2.22 -54.22 -42.11
C GLY A 204 -3.72 -54.52 -42.24
N MET A 205 -4.54 -53.47 -42.27
CA MET A 205 -5.38 -53.07 -43.43
C MET A 205 -6.23 -51.83 -43.11
N PRO A 206 -6.69 -51.09 -44.14
CA PRO A 206 -7.19 -49.71 -44.05
C PRO A 206 -8.75 -49.66 -44.19
N PRO A 207 -9.41 -48.55 -44.58
CA PRO A 207 -10.36 -47.82 -43.74
C PRO A 207 -11.81 -47.84 -44.28
N LEU A 208 -12.67 -46.96 -43.74
CA LEU A 208 -13.97 -46.42 -44.22
C LEU A 208 -15.20 -46.78 -43.34
N PRO A 209 -16.34 -46.05 -43.41
CA PRO A 209 -16.51 -44.59 -43.47
C PRO A 209 -17.68 -44.05 -42.57
N VAL A 210 -17.62 -42.74 -42.31
CA VAL A 210 -18.68 -41.71 -42.17
C VAL A 210 -20.12 -42.12 -41.79
N GLN A 211 -20.62 -41.56 -40.67
CA GLN A 211 -22.01 -41.12 -40.39
C GLN A 211 -22.00 -40.36 -39.04
N ALA A 212 -22.85 -39.41 -38.69
CA ALA A 212 -23.69 -38.41 -39.34
C ALA A 212 -24.09 -37.47 -38.18
N VAL A 213 -24.19 -36.16 -38.41
CA VAL A 213 -24.70 -35.20 -37.43
C VAL A 213 -26.22 -35.36 -37.29
N PRO A 214 -26.77 -35.24 -36.06
CA PRO A 214 -27.90 -34.34 -35.85
C PRO A 214 -27.80 -33.49 -34.55
N PRO A 215 -28.70 -32.50 -34.35
CA PRO A 215 -28.38 -31.23 -33.71
C PRO A 215 -28.95 -31.02 -32.28
N ALA A 216 -28.38 -30.00 -31.64
CA ALA A 216 -28.89 -29.09 -30.60
C ALA A 216 -30.11 -29.46 -29.74
N GLY A 217 -29.87 -29.58 -28.42
CA GLY A 217 -30.80 -29.42 -27.31
C GLY A 217 -30.01 -29.18 -26.00
N PRO A 218 -30.52 -28.39 -25.02
CA PRO A 218 -29.70 -27.72 -23.99
C PRO A 218 -29.52 -28.55 -22.71
N PRO A 219 -28.50 -28.24 -21.89
CA PRO A 219 -28.68 -28.23 -20.43
C PRO A 219 -27.98 -27.00 -19.81
N GLN A 220 -28.58 -26.25 -18.87
CA GLN A 220 -28.64 -26.53 -17.42
C GLN A 220 -27.33 -27.03 -16.78
N ASP A 221 -26.71 -26.07 -16.08
CA ASP A 221 -26.00 -26.15 -14.80
C ASP A 221 -24.68 -26.93 -14.58
N LEU A 222 -23.76 -26.15 -13.99
CA LEU A 222 -22.83 -26.47 -12.90
C LEU A 222 -21.53 -27.27 -13.19
N ASN A 223 -20.44 -26.59 -12.81
CA ASN A 223 -19.06 -27.03 -12.59
C ASN A 223 -18.10 -27.19 -13.78
N ALA A 224 -16.87 -26.71 -13.54
CA ALA A 224 -15.70 -26.56 -14.42
C ALA A 224 -15.80 -25.34 -15.36
N THR A 225 -14.91 -24.34 -15.30
CA THR A 225 -13.53 -24.47 -15.80
C THR A 225 -12.70 -23.25 -15.37
N LEU A 226 -11.81 -23.41 -14.39
CA LEU A 226 -10.65 -22.52 -14.18
C LEU A 226 -9.51 -23.08 -15.03
N GLY A 227 -9.40 -22.60 -16.26
CA GLY A 227 -8.41 -23.03 -17.24
C GLY A 227 -8.56 -22.24 -18.52
N GLY A 228 -8.01 -21.02 -18.53
CA GLY A 228 -8.05 -20.12 -19.69
C GLY A 228 -6.84 -19.22 -19.71
N THR A 229 -5.94 -19.52 -20.63
CA THR A 229 -4.70 -18.82 -20.99
C THR A 229 -4.91 -17.35 -21.35
N LEU A 230 -3.94 -16.54 -20.92
CA LEU A 230 -3.76 -15.12 -21.18
C LEU A 230 -3.78 -14.78 -22.68
N THR A 231 -4.64 -13.86 -23.08
CA THR A 231 -4.43 -12.99 -24.24
C THR A 231 -4.45 -11.54 -23.79
N MET A 232 -3.42 -10.78 -24.20
CA MET A 232 -3.35 -9.33 -24.06
C MET A 232 -4.44 -8.68 -24.92
N VAL A 233 -5.41 -7.98 -24.31
CA VAL A 233 -6.14 -6.86 -24.93
C VAL A 233 -6.56 -5.84 -23.85
N ASP A 234 -6.19 -4.58 -24.10
CA ASP A 234 -6.69 -3.28 -23.65
C ASP A 234 -6.97 -3.01 -22.16
N ILE A 235 -6.02 -2.32 -21.53
CA ILE A 235 -6.20 -1.63 -20.25
C ILE A 235 -6.94 -0.31 -20.52
N ASN A 236 -8.18 -0.25 -20.05
CA ASN A 236 -9.03 0.93 -20.04
C ASN A 236 -8.41 2.01 -19.12
N LEU A 237 -8.10 3.18 -19.69
CA LEU A 237 -7.19 4.19 -19.13
C LEU A 237 -7.89 5.45 -18.58
N ASP A 238 -9.20 5.43 -18.39
CA ASP A 238 -9.94 6.57 -17.85
C ASP A 238 -10.55 6.24 -16.50
N LYS A 239 -9.87 6.68 -15.42
CA LYS A 239 -10.44 7.13 -14.12
C LYS A 239 -9.34 7.33 -13.08
N THR A 240 -8.72 8.50 -13.08
CA THR A 240 -7.97 9.04 -11.93
C THR A 240 -8.96 9.53 -10.88
N PHE A 241 -8.99 8.90 -9.70
CA PHE A 241 -9.74 9.38 -8.53
C PHE A 241 -8.84 10.21 -7.60
N PHE A 242 -9.19 11.50 -7.49
CA PHE A 242 -8.86 12.54 -6.50
C PHE A 242 -7.40 12.76 -6.07
N THR A 243 -6.79 13.79 -6.67
CA THR A 243 -5.91 14.77 -5.98
C THR A 243 -6.70 16.08 -5.84
N CYS A 244 -6.83 16.63 -4.64
CA CYS A 244 -7.51 17.90 -4.42
C CYS A 244 -6.68 19.10 -4.92
N ALA A 245 -7.39 20.04 -5.56
CA ALA A 245 -7.13 21.46 -5.78
C ALA A 245 -6.19 21.92 -6.93
N SER A 246 -6.83 22.10 -8.09
CA SER A 246 -6.94 23.38 -8.83
C SER A 246 -5.67 24.15 -9.23
N GLN A 247 -5.28 24.02 -10.51
CA GLN A 247 -5.15 25.16 -11.43
C GLN A 247 -5.22 24.67 -12.88
N ASN A 248 -6.10 25.32 -13.65
CA ASN A 248 -6.27 25.17 -15.10
C ASN A 248 -4.96 25.38 -15.84
N LEU A 249 -4.49 24.37 -16.57
CA LEU A 249 -3.68 24.55 -17.77
C LEU A 249 -4.10 23.48 -18.78
N ASN A 250 -4.85 23.92 -19.79
CA ASN A 250 -5.18 23.13 -20.97
C ASN A 250 -3.89 22.86 -21.77
N GLY A 251 -3.65 21.60 -22.09
CA GLY A 251 -2.74 21.20 -23.16
C GLY A 251 -1.57 20.33 -22.71
N ILE A 252 -1.61 19.05 -23.12
CA ILE A 252 -0.52 18.07 -23.08
C ILE A 252 -0.18 17.54 -21.67
N ALA A 253 -1.07 16.70 -21.11
CA ALA A 253 -0.74 15.87 -19.95
C ALA A 253 -0.67 14.39 -20.39
N SER A 254 0.55 13.85 -20.55
CA SER A 254 0.74 12.39 -20.55
C SER A 254 0.51 11.88 -19.13
N ALA A 255 -0.57 11.13 -18.94
CA ALA A 255 -0.94 10.54 -17.65
C ALA A 255 0.22 9.69 -17.09
N ALA A 256 0.84 10.14 -16.00
CA ALA A 256 1.87 9.39 -15.29
C ALA A 256 1.25 8.13 -14.65
N GLN A 257 1.50 6.97 -15.26
CA GLN A 257 1.18 5.66 -14.69
C GLN A 257 1.95 5.49 -13.36
N ARG A 258 1.24 5.47 -12.22
CA ARG A 258 1.84 5.16 -10.92
C ARG A 258 2.25 3.67 -10.89
N VAL A 259 3.45 3.39 -10.39
CA VAL A 259 4.01 2.03 -10.21
C VAL A 259 3.05 1.17 -9.36
N SER A 260 2.55 0.07 -9.92
CA SER A 260 1.72 -0.90 -9.21
C SER A 260 2.58 -1.89 -8.40
N LEU A 261 2.27 -2.11 -7.13
CA LEU A 261 2.89 -3.13 -6.27
C LEU A 261 2.85 -4.51 -6.96
N SER A 262 3.96 -5.23 -6.88
CA SER A 262 4.02 -6.63 -7.28
C SER A 262 3.14 -7.49 -6.35
N SER A 263 2.75 -8.69 -6.78
CA SER A 263 1.98 -9.62 -5.92
C SER A 263 2.69 -9.89 -4.59
N GLN A 264 4.03 -10.04 -4.62
CA GLN A 264 4.84 -10.21 -3.42
C GLN A 264 4.85 -8.94 -2.55
N GLY A 265 4.91 -7.77 -3.16
CA GLY A 265 4.81 -6.49 -2.44
C GLY A 265 3.46 -6.33 -1.75
N CYS A 266 2.35 -6.67 -2.41
CA CYS A 266 1.02 -6.66 -1.77
C CYS A 266 0.97 -7.58 -0.55
N LEU A 267 1.54 -8.79 -0.64
CA LEU A 267 1.61 -9.72 0.50
C LEU A 267 2.38 -9.12 1.67
N LEU A 268 3.54 -8.49 1.43
CA LEU A 268 4.32 -7.84 2.50
C LEU A 268 3.55 -6.70 3.17
N VAL A 269 2.84 -5.86 2.40
CA VAL A 269 2.00 -4.79 2.95
C VAL A 269 0.87 -5.38 3.81
N LEU A 270 0.19 -6.42 3.32
CA LEU A 270 -0.86 -7.13 4.07
C LEU A 270 -0.31 -7.80 5.33
N SER A 271 0.90 -8.37 5.27
CA SER A 271 1.58 -8.95 6.43
C SER A 271 1.87 -7.90 7.51
N ARG A 272 2.31 -6.69 7.14
CA ARG A 272 2.50 -5.58 8.10
C ARG A 272 1.20 -5.16 8.76
N LEU A 273 0.14 -5.00 7.97
CA LEU A 273 -1.20 -4.68 8.45
C LEU A 273 -1.67 -5.75 9.44
N ARG A 274 -1.54 -7.03 9.07
CA ARG A 274 -1.87 -8.19 9.91
C ARG A 274 -1.12 -8.18 11.23
N ARG A 275 0.20 -8.01 11.19
CA ARG A 275 1.07 -7.99 12.39
C ARG A 275 0.60 -6.95 13.40
N ARG A 276 0.24 -5.74 12.93
CA ARG A 276 -0.23 -4.66 13.81
C ARG A 276 -1.61 -4.93 14.39
N LEU A 277 -2.53 -5.46 13.58
CA LEU A 277 -3.86 -5.85 14.02
C LEU A 277 -3.81 -6.97 15.07
N GLU A 278 -3.00 -8.02 14.82
CA GLU A 278 -2.81 -9.13 15.76
C GLU A 278 -2.21 -8.67 17.09
N ALA A 279 -1.21 -7.80 17.04
CA ALA A 279 -0.57 -7.25 18.24
C ALA A 279 -1.52 -6.34 19.05
N ALA A 280 -2.51 -5.71 18.40
CA ALA A 280 -3.57 -4.94 19.05
C ALA A 280 -4.79 -5.79 19.47
N GLY A 281 -4.86 -7.07 19.09
CA GLY A 281 -6.01 -7.94 19.35
C GLY A 281 -7.28 -7.53 18.59
N LEU A 282 -7.13 -6.92 17.41
CA LEU A 282 -8.21 -6.34 16.59
C LEU A 282 -8.30 -7.06 15.24
N SER A 283 -9.51 -7.32 14.74
CA SER A 283 -9.71 -7.80 13.36
C SER A 283 -9.68 -6.62 12.37
N LEU A 284 -9.38 -6.89 11.09
CA LEU A 284 -9.46 -5.84 10.08
C LEU A 284 -10.90 -5.31 9.91
N SER A 285 -11.92 -6.19 9.92
CA SER A 285 -13.31 -5.71 9.83
C SER A 285 -13.68 -4.80 11.00
N ASP A 286 -13.33 -5.16 12.24
CA ASP A 286 -13.65 -4.33 13.40
C ASP A 286 -13.03 -2.93 13.28
N ALA A 287 -11.81 -2.83 12.75
CA ALA A 287 -11.16 -1.56 12.50
C ALA A 287 -11.85 -0.72 11.40
N LEU A 288 -12.35 -1.38 10.35
CA LEU A 288 -12.97 -0.73 9.19
C LEU A 288 -14.44 -0.32 9.42
N LEU A 289 -15.16 -1.02 10.30
CA LEU A 289 -16.60 -0.79 10.51
C LEU A 289 -16.94 0.62 11.00
N LEU A 290 -16.03 1.26 11.72
CA LEU A 290 -16.19 2.65 12.13
C LEU A 290 -16.23 3.63 10.95
N PHE A 291 -15.65 3.26 9.82
CA PHE A 291 -15.54 4.11 8.63
C PHE A 291 -16.56 3.76 7.55
N THR A 292 -17.28 2.64 7.66
CA THR A 292 -18.39 2.31 6.75
C THR A 292 -19.66 3.05 7.15
N ASN A 293 -20.61 3.16 6.22
CA ASN A 293 -21.92 3.67 6.61
C ASN A 293 -22.62 2.65 7.52
N PRO A 294 -23.48 3.12 8.43
CA PRO A 294 -24.31 2.28 9.28
C PRO A 294 -24.96 1.10 8.56
N GLY A 295 -24.68 -0.12 9.02
CA GLY A 295 -25.23 -1.35 8.44
C GLY A 295 -24.60 -1.80 7.11
N GLU A 296 -23.72 -1.02 6.48
CA GLU A 296 -22.97 -1.44 5.31
C GLU A 296 -21.79 -2.34 5.73
N ARG A 297 -21.62 -3.45 4.99
CA ARG A 297 -20.47 -4.36 5.11
C ARG A 297 -19.54 -4.26 3.90
N ASP A 298 -19.72 -3.21 3.11
CA ASP A 298 -18.86 -2.84 1.99
C ASP A 298 -18.13 -1.55 2.35
N ILE A 299 -16.93 -1.40 1.83
CA ILE A 299 -16.10 -0.22 2.00
C ILE A 299 -15.77 0.41 0.65
N THR A 300 -15.87 1.73 0.57
CA THR A 300 -15.43 2.49 -0.61
C THR A 300 -13.93 2.75 -0.57
N ALA A 301 -13.34 3.13 -1.71
CA ALA A 301 -11.94 3.54 -1.75
C ALA A 301 -11.65 4.75 -0.84
N GLU A 302 -12.60 5.68 -0.69
CA GLU A 302 -12.47 6.84 0.19
C GLU A 302 -12.40 6.42 1.66
N GLN A 303 -13.37 5.63 2.12
CA GLN A 303 -13.43 5.12 3.50
C GLN A 303 -12.19 4.27 3.86
N TRP A 304 -11.71 3.47 2.91
CA TRP A 304 -10.48 2.69 3.06
C TRP A 304 -9.24 3.57 3.30
N LEU A 305 -9.11 4.65 2.54
CA LEU A 305 -7.98 5.58 2.68
C LEU A 305 -8.13 6.51 3.89
N ASP A 306 -9.35 6.82 4.31
CA ASP A 306 -9.62 7.55 5.55
C ASP A 306 -9.24 6.69 6.76
N THR A 307 -9.56 5.40 6.72
CA THR A 307 -9.10 4.44 7.75
C THR A 307 -7.57 4.43 7.84
N ALA A 308 -6.86 4.39 6.70
CA ALA A 308 -5.40 4.44 6.65
C ALA A 308 -4.80 5.76 7.20
N SER A 309 -5.58 6.84 7.16
CA SER A 309 -5.16 8.16 7.64
C SER A 309 -5.43 8.33 9.13
N ALA A 310 -6.52 7.71 9.61
CA ALA A 310 -6.93 7.76 11.01
C ALA A 310 -6.22 6.72 11.88
N LEU A 311 -5.97 5.52 11.37
CA LEU A 311 -5.40 4.40 12.14
C LEU A 311 -3.93 4.13 11.79
N PRO A 312 -3.06 3.88 12.77
CA PRO A 312 -1.62 3.68 12.56
C PRO A 312 -1.31 2.23 12.13
N PHE A 313 -1.81 1.84 10.96
CA PHE A 313 -1.62 0.51 10.39
C PHE A 313 -0.20 0.22 9.89
N GLY A 314 0.74 1.18 9.98
CA GLY A 314 2.11 1.01 9.49
C GLY A 314 2.21 0.92 7.97
N VAL A 315 1.19 1.38 7.26
CA VAL A 315 1.09 1.39 5.80
C VAL A 315 0.74 2.81 5.34
N SER A 316 1.24 3.17 4.17
CA SER A 316 0.99 4.47 3.56
C SER A 316 -0.33 4.50 2.79
N ARG A 317 -0.86 5.71 2.56
CA ARG A 317 -2.06 5.91 1.72
C ARG A 317 -1.85 5.39 0.29
N ALA A 318 -0.63 5.51 -0.24
CA ALA A 318 -0.28 4.98 -1.56
C ALA A 318 -0.33 3.45 -1.61
N GLU A 319 0.19 2.77 -0.60
CA GLU A 319 0.13 1.30 -0.50
C GLU A 319 -1.31 0.83 -0.33
N MET A 320 -2.11 1.51 0.51
CA MET A 320 -3.52 1.21 0.70
C MET A 320 -4.31 1.38 -0.59
N GLN A 321 -4.06 2.44 -1.37
CA GLN A 321 -4.70 2.63 -2.67
C GLN A 321 -4.41 1.47 -3.62
N GLN A 322 -3.16 1.01 -3.66
CA GLN A 322 -2.75 -0.11 -4.51
C GLN A 322 -3.32 -1.46 -4.05
N LEU A 323 -3.44 -1.68 -2.74
CA LEU A 323 -4.15 -2.85 -2.21
C LEU A 323 -5.63 -2.83 -2.63
N PHE A 324 -6.30 -1.68 -2.55
CA PHE A 324 -7.69 -1.54 -2.97
C PHE A 324 -7.85 -1.91 -4.45
N SER A 325 -7.06 -1.30 -5.33
CA SER A 325 -7.10 -1.61 -6.78
C SER A 325 -6.76 -3.06 -7.10
N ARG A 326 -5.99 -3.75 -6.25
CA ARG A 326 -5.65 -5.16 -6.46
C ARG A 326 -6.79 -6.10 -6.09
N VAL A 327 -7.58 -5.74 -5.08
CA VAL A 327 -8.75 -6.51 -4.63
C VAL A 327 -9.99 -6.17 -5.48
N ASP A 328 -10.13 -4.91 -5.90
CA ASP A 328 -11.18 -4.42 -6.80
C ASP A 328 -10.83 -4.68 -8.28
N THR A 329 -10.75 -5.96 -8.66
CA THR A 329 -10.46 -6.35 -10.04
C THR A 329 -11.54 -5.95 -11.03
N GLU A 330 -12.78 -5.77 -10.55
CA GLU A 330 -13.95 -5.42 -11.35
C GLU A 330 -14.16 -3.90 -11.45
N GLY A 331 -13.43 -3.09 -10.67
CA GLY A 331 -13.53 -1.64 -10.66
C GLY A 331 -14.88 -1.14 -10.14
N THR A 332 -15.49 -1.87 -9.21
CA THR A 332 -16.80 -1.54 -8.63
C THR A 332 -16.73 -0.28 -7.76
N GLY A 333 -15.53 0.06 -7.25
CA GLY A 333 -15.31 1.13 -6.28
C GLY A 333 -15.86 0.81 -4.88
N ARG A 334 -16.37 -0.41 -4.67
CA ARG A 334 -16.94 -0.91 -3.41
C ARG A 334 -16.57 -2.37 -3.20
N LEU A 335 -15.95 -2.66 -2.06
CA LEU A 335 -15.49 -4.01 -1.74
C LEU A 335 -16.09 -4.49 -0.43
N PRO A 336 -16.55 -5.75 -0.35
CA PRO A 336 -16.99 -6.32 0.92
C PRO A 336 -15.80 -6.42 1.89
N LEU A 337 -16.03 -6.12 3.16
CA LEU A 337 -14.99 -6.18 4.20
C LEU A 337 -14.32 -7.56 4.27
N THR A 338 -15.09 -8.62 4.02
CA THR A 338 -14.62 -10.01 4.00
C THR A 338 -13.58 -10.28 2.89
N ALA A 339 -13.59 -9.54 1.78
CA ALA A 339 -12.58 -9.69 0.73
C ALA A 339 -11.19 -9.25 1.22
N PHE A 340 -11.13 -8.14 1.97
CA PHE A 340 -9.90 -7.68 2.60
C PHE A 340 -9.46 -8.59 3.74
N GLU A 341 -10.39 -9.08 4.56
CA GLU A 341 -10.04 -10.08 5.58
C GLU A 341 -9.45 -11.34 4.97
N ALA A 342 -10.04 -11.85 3.88
CA ALA A 342 -9.49 -13.00 3.18
C ALA A 342 -8.09 -12.71 2.62
N ALA A 343 -7.85 -11.47 2.14
CA ALA A 343 -6.52 -11.06 1.68
C ALA A 343 -5.49 -11.00 2.82
N VAL A 344 -5.87 -10.44 3.97
CA VAL A 344 -5.04 -10.40 5.18
C VAL A 344 -4.80 -11.81 5.73
N ALA A 345 -5.81 -12.68 5.75
CA ALA A 345 -5.71 -14.05 6.24
C ALA A 345 -4.73 -14.90 5.41
N ARG A 346 -4.62 -14.62 4.10
CA ARG A 346 -3.63 -15.25 3.20
C ARG A 346 -2.20 -14.76 3.42
N ALA A 347 -2.01 -13.57 4.00
CA ALA A 347 -0.68 -13.05 4.30
C ALA A 347 -0.20 -13.57 5.66
N SER A 348 1.08 -13.94 5.79
CA SER A 348 1.63 -14.35 7.09
C SER A 348 2.30 -13.19 7.80
N ALA A 349 1.95 -12.95 9.07
CA ALA A 349 2.62 -11.95 9.90
C ALA A 349 4.13 -12.25 10.06
N SER A 350 4.51 -13.54 10.02
CA SER A 350 5.91 -13.98 10.10
C SER A 350 6.80 -13.45 8.98
N ASP A 351 6.21 -13.22 7.80
CA ASP A 351 6.94 -12.81 6.59
C ASP A 351 7.50 -11.40 6.71
N CYS A 352 6.91 -10.58 7.59
CA CYS A 352 7.39 -9.22 7.89
C CYS A 352 8.02 -9.06 9.27
N ALA A 353 7.84 -10.05 10.15
CA ALA A 353 8.39 -10.02 11.52
C ALA A 353 9.90 -10.30 11.55
N ASN A 354 10.38 -11.17 10.66
CA ASN A 354 11.78 -11.60 10.65
C ASN A 354 12.56 -10.97 9.48
N ALA A 355 13.84 -10.70 9.72
CA ALA A 355 14.73 -10.23 8.66
C ALA A 355 14.88 -11.31 7.58
N PRO A 356 14.83 -10.95 6.28
CA PRO A 356 15.08 -11.91 5.21
C PRO A 356 16.44 -12.61 5.34
N PRO A 357 16.57 -13.90 4.97
CA PRO A 357 17.81 -14.66 5.16
C PRO A 357 19.05 -14.03 4.54
N TRP A 358 18.91 -13.35 3.41
CA TRP A 358 20.01 -12.71 2.67
C TRP A 358 20.58 -11.46 3.38
N ILE A 359 19.87 -10.88 4.35
CA ILE A 359 20.35 -9.72 5.13
C ILE A 359 20.41 -9.97 6.65
N SER A 360 19.86 -11.09 7.14
CA SER A 360 19.78 -11.39 8.57
C SER A 360 21.15 -11.31 9.26
N ALA A 361 22.22 -11.76 8.59
CA ALA A 361 23.59 -11.64 9.09
C ALA A 361 24.08 -10.18 9.18
N ALA A 362 23.68 -9.31 8.25
CA ALA A 362 24.02 -7.88 8.32
C ALA A 362 23.21 -7.17 9.41
N MET A 363 21.92 -7.48 9.54
CA MET A 363 21.06 -6.99 10.63
C MET A 363 21.66 -7.34 12.01
N SER A 364 22.10 -8.59 12.18
CA SER A 364 22.72 -9.08 13.41
C SER A 364 24.09 -8.46 13.69
N ARG A 365 24.82 -8.01 12.65
CA ARG A 365 26.10 -7.30 12.77
C ARG A 365 25.95 -5.79 13.04
N GLY A 366 24.74 -5.32 13.36
CA GLY A 366 24.49 -3.93 13.75
C GLY A 366 24.13 -2.99 12.60
N LEU A 367 23.73 -3.50 11.43
CA LEU A 367 23.21 -2.68 10.32
C LEU A 367 22.07 -1.74 10.79
N CYS A 368 21.13 -2.25 11.57
CA CYS A 368 20.03 -1.45 12.13
C CYS A 368 20.49 -0.29 13.01
N GLY A 369 21.60 -0.46 13.75
CA GLY A 369 22.18 0.63 14.54
C GLY A 369 22.75 1.72 13.64
N ARG A 370 23.51 1.34 12.61
CA ARG A 370 24.08 2.28 11.63
C ARG A 370 23.02 3.05 10.87
N ILE A 371 21.99 2.35 10.35
CA ILE A 371 20.86 2.99 9.65
C ILE A 371 20.22 4.06 10.53
N ARG A 372 19.97 3.73 11.80
CA ARG A 372 19.37 4.63 12.77
C ARG A 372 20.24 5.86 13.05
N ASP A 373 21.53 5.66 13.29
CA ASP A 373 22.45 6.74 13.62
C ASP A 373 22.65 7.70 12.44
N ASP A 374 22.74 7.17 11.21
CA ASP A 374 22.94 8.00 10.02
C ASP A 374 21.66 8.71 9.59
N LEU A 375 20.49 8.08 9.69
CA LEU A 375 19.21 8.76 9.47
C LEU A 375 18.90 9.83 10.52
N ARG A 376 19.34 9.61 11.77
CA ARG A 376 19.24 10.63 12.82
C ARG A 376 20.09 11.86 12.50
N LYS A 377 21.29 11.69 11.95
CA LYS A 377 22.18 12.80 11.54
C LYS A 377 21.63 13.60 10.36
N LEU A 378 20.93 12.96 9.43
CA LEU A 378 20.35 13.62 8.25
C LEU A 378 19.16 14.54 8.60
N GLY A 379 18.73 14.59 9.87
CA GLY A 379 17.64 15.44 10.30
C GLY A 379 16.32 14.98 9.69
N GLY A 380 15.79 13.86 10.18
CA GLY A 380 14.46 13.36 9.78
C GLY A 380 13.40 14.45 9.77
N VAL A 381 12.37 14.29 8.92
CA VAL A 381 11.35 15.34 8.70
C VAL A 381 10.71 15.70 10.04
N GLY A 382 10.89 16.95 10.48
CA GLY A 382 10.30 17.49 11.71
C GLY A 382 10.97 17.06 13.03
N GLY A 383 12.24 16.62 13.01
CA GLY A 383 12.94 16.16 14.23
C GLY A 383 12.44 14.81 14.74
N ALA A 384 11.58 14.15 13.97
CA ALA A 384 10.94 12.88 14.30
C ALA A 384 11.67 11.68 13.71
N VAL A 385 11.29 10.52 14.21
CA VAL A 385 11.80 9.18 13.93
C VAL A 385 11.42 8.67 12.51
N LEU A 386 10.99 9.59 11.64
CA LEU A 386 10.51 9.34 10.29
C LEU A 386 11.53 9.84 9.27
N ALA A 387 11.84 9.00 8.29
CA ALA A 387 12.70 9.33 7.17
C ALA A 387 11.92 9.30 5.85
N ARG A 388 12.33 10.11 4.87
CA ARG A 388 11.86 9.92 3.49
C ARG A 388 12.36 8.58 2.99
N GLU A 389 11.59 7.95 2.11
CA GLU A 389 11.98 6.66 1.52
C GLU A 389 13.33 6.76 0.80
N SER A 390 13.60 7.86 0.10
CA SER A 390 14.87 8.12 -0.59
C SER A 390 16.06 8.19 0.37
N ASP A 391 15.89 8.82 1.54
CA ASP A 391 16.95 8.91 2.55
C ASP A 391 17.22 7.56 3.19
N PHE A 392 16.17 6.80 3.52
CA PHE A 392 16.29 5.43 4.02
C PHE A 392 17.06 4.54 3.01
N ARG A 393 16.67 4.59 1.73
CA ARG A 393 17.35 3.87 0.64
C ARG A 393 18.83 4.25 0.55
N ARG A 394 19.13 5.55 0.56
CA ARG A 394 20.50 6.08 0.49
C ARG A 394 21.35 5.53 1.63
N VAL A 395 20.88 5.60 2.87
CA VAL A 395 21.64 5.14 4.04
C VAL A 395 21.85 3.62 4.03
N VAL A 396 20.82 2.85 3.68
CA VAL A 396 20.94 1.39 3.57
C VAL A 396 21.97 1.01 2.52
N MET A 397 21.95 1.64 1.34
CA MET A 397 22.92 1.40 0.27
C MET A 397 24.34 1.83 0.63
N GLN A 398 24.50 2.94 1.35
CA GLN A 398 25.81 3.39 1.82
C GLN A 398 26.43 2.38 2.80
N THR A 399 25.59 1.78 3.65
CA THR A 399 26.01 0.80 4.65
C THR A 399 26.26 -0.58 4.05
N GLU A 400 25.38 -1.05 3.17
CA GLU A 400 25.45 -2.35 2.51
C GLU A 400 25.43 -2.16 0.98
N ARG A 401 26.60 -1.91 0.41
CA ARG A 401 26.76 -1.55 -1.02
C ARG A 401 26.49 -2.71 -2.00
N TYR A 402 26.38 -3.93 -1.49
CA TYR A 402 26.18 -5.14 -2.28
C TYR A 402 24.70 -5.45 -2.55
N LEU A 403 23.76 -4.68 -2.00
CA LEU A 403 22.33 -4.93 -2.17
C LEU A 403 21.84 -4.65 -3.58
N THR A 404 20.97 -5.53 -4.09
CA THR A 404 20.27 -5.31 -5.36
C THR A 404 19.07 -4.37 -5.19
N ALA A 405 18.56 -3.82 -6.29
CA ALA A 405 17.38 -2.96 -6.29
C ALA A 405 16.15 -3.64 -5.66
N ASP A 406 15.94 -4.93 -5.97
CA ASP A 406 14.81 -5.71 -5.47
C ASP A 406 14.94 -6.05 -3.97
N GLN A 407 16.16 -6.35 -3.53
CA GLN A 407 16.48 -6.56 -2.11
C GLN A 407 16.21 -5.28 -1.31
N LEU A 408 16.66 -4.13 -1.80
CA LEU A 408 16.40 -2.84 -1.17
C LEU A 408 14.91 -2.48 -1.16
N ASN A 409 14.21 -2.66 -2.27
CA ASN A 409 12.76 -2.48 -2.36
C ASN A 409 12.02 -3.36 -1.33
N SER A 410 12.47 -4.60 -1.15
CA SER A 410 11.90 -5.51 -0.16
C SER A 410 12.08 -4.98 1.27
N LEU A 411 13.24 -4.38 1.61
CA LEU A 411 13.45 -3.77 2.94
C LEU A 411 12.52 -2.57 3.19
N VAL A 412 12.34 -1.74 2.17
CA VAL A 412 11.44 -0.58 2.24
C VAL A 412 9.99 -1.03 2.43
N LEU A 413 9.57 -2.11 1.77
CA LEU A 413 8.24 -2.69 1.92
C LEU A 413 8.05 -3.40 3.27
N LEU A 414 9.14 -3.84 3.90
CA LEU A 414 9.10 -4.38 5.25
C LEU A 414 8.94 -3.27 6.29
N ALA A 415 9.59 -2.11 6.13
CA ALA A 415 9.59 -1.05 7.14
C ALA A 415 8.21 -0.42 7.34
N ASP A 416 7.78 -0.18 8.58
CA ASP A 416 6.51 0.51 8.80
C ASP A 416 6.53 1.95 8.28
N LYS A 417 5.40 2.41 7.76
CA LYS A 417 5.26 3.74 7.18
C LYS A 417 4.16 4.55 7.85
N SER A 418 4.33 5.87 7.84
CA SER A 418 3.25 6.80 8.14
C SER A 418 2.25 6.88 6.99
N PRO A 419 1.04 7.45 7.19
CA PRO A 419 0.05 7.62 6.12
C PRO A 419 0.60 8.40 4.90
N SER A 420 1.56 9.30 5.14
CA SER A 420 2.26 10.10 4.12
C SER A 420 3.39 9.36 3.39
N GLY A 421 3.73 8.13 3.78
CA GLY A 421 4.77 7.32 3.14
C GLY A 421 6.18 7.44 3.73
N HIS A 422 6.36 8.21 4.81
CA HIS A 422 7.65 8.26 5.51
C HIS A 422 7.90 6.97 6.29
N VAL A 423 9.14 6.48 6.24
CA VAL A 423 9.59 5.24 6.88
C VAL A 423 9.92 5.49 8.34
N ASP A 424 9.36 4.69 9.25
CA ASP A 424 9.77 4.63 10.66
C ASP A 424 11.04 3.77 10.79
N TYR A 425 12.19 4.42 10.74
CA TYR A 425 13.48 3.74 10.76
C TYR A 425 13.86 3.20 12.13
N GLU A 426 13.25 3.69 13.22
CA GLU A 426 13.53 3.20 14.56
C GLU A 426 12.66 1.99 14.89
N GLU A 427 11.38 1.94 14.45
CA GLU A 427 10.61 0.68 14.48
C GLU A 427 11.35 -0.39 13.67
N PHE A 428 11.81 -0.06 12.46
CA PHE A 428 12.61 -0.96 11.64
C PHE A 428 13.87 -1.44 12.38
N ALA A 429 14.62 -0.51 12.97
CA ALA A 429 15.86 -0.83 13.67
C ALA A 429 15.64 -1.59 14.99
N GLN A 430 14.52 -1.37 15.67
CA GLN A 430 14.13 -2.11 16.86
C GLN A 430 13.73 -3.54 16.49
N ARG A 431 12.87 -3.68 15.49
CA ARG A 431 12.34 -4.98 15.04
C ARG A 431 13.44 -5.90 14.51
N PHE A 432 14.37 -5.37 13.70
CA PHE A 432 15.40 -6.19 13.06
C PHE A 432 16.78 -6.12 13.72
N GLY A 433 17.03 -5.16 14.62
CA GLY A 433 18.36 -4.91 15.19
C GLY A 433 18.76 -5.78 16.37
N GLY A 434 17.98 -6.80 16.73
CA GLY A 434 18.36 -7.79 17.76
C GLY A 434 18.44 -7.24 19.20
N SER A 435 18.01 -6.00 19.45
CA SER A 435 17.94 -5.45 20.79
C SER A 435 16.72 -6.06 21.49
N GLY A 436 16.92 -7.20 22.15
CA GLY A 436 15.90 -7.98 22.87
C GLY A 436 15.19 -7.27 24.03
N VAL A 437 15.28 -5.94 24.12
CA VAL A 437 14.61 -5.12 25.15
C VAL A 437 13.13 -4.92 24.82
N PHE A 438 12.71 -5.13 23.56
CA PHE A 438 11.31 -5.05 23.13
C PHE A 438 10.86 -6.30 22.36
N ALA A 439 11.23 -7.49 22.83
CA ALA A 439 10.63 -8.76 22.41
C ALA A 439 9.18 -8.95 22.94
N GLY A 440 8.48 -7.85 23.25
CA GLY A 440 7.08 -7.85 23.66
C GLY A 440 6.20 -7.44 22.48
N ASN A 441 5.00 -8.00 22.40
CA ASN A 441 3.92 -7.69 21.46
C ASN A 441 3.47 -6.21 21.40
N SER A 442 4.25 -5.27 21.93
CA SER A 442 3.89 -3.86 22.02
C SER A 442 4.12 -3.18 20.66
N VAL A 443 3.01 -2.92 19.97
CA VAL A 443 2.98 -2.06 18.77
C VAL A 443 3.54 -0.69 19.15
N ARG A 444 4.42 -0.13 18.32
CA ARG A 444 4.79 1.28 18.39
C ARG A 444 4.04 2.06 17.33
N ILE A 445 3.71 3.32 17.59
CA ILE A 445 3.19 4.22 16.55
C ILE A 445 4.25 4.40 15.47
N PRO A 446 3.92 4.27 14.18
CA PRO A 446 4.79 4.69 13.10
C PRO A 446 5.20 6.16 13.30
N GLY A 447 6.48 6.39 13.52
CA GLY A 447 7.10 7.69 13.80
C GLY A 447 7.20 8.05 15.28
N GLY A 448 6.62 7.26 16.18
CA GLY A 448 6.72 7.43 17.63
C GLY A 448 6.13 8.74 18.18
N VAL A 449 5.42 9.52 17.37
CA VAL A 449 4.81 10.79 17.80
C VAL A 449 3.35 10.55 18.09
N LEU A 450 2.99 10.54 19.37
CA LEU A 450 1.60 10.73 19.78
C LEU A 450 1.19 12.18 19.50
N PRO A 451 -0.08 12.43 19.17
CA PRO A 451 -0.55 13.81 19.15
C PRO A 451 -0.26 14.44 20.52
N PRO A 452 0.29 15.67 20.54
CA PRO A 452 0.61 16.32 21.80
C PRO A 452 -0.67 16.42 22.64
N PRO A 453 -0.58 16.25 23.97
CA PRO A 453 -1.72 16.48 24.83
C PRO A 453 -2.19 17.92 24.59
N GLY A 454 -3.39 18.07 24.03
CA GLY A 454 -3.91 19.38 23.71
C GLY A 454 -4.04 20.20 24.99
N SER A 455 -3.40 21.37 25.04
CA SER A 455 -3.62 22.35 26.11
C SER A 455 -5.00 22.97 25.92
N ILE A 456 -6.04 22.34 26.47
CA ILE A 456 -7.38 22.91 26.51
C ILE A 456 -7.46 23.73 27.80
N VAL A 457 -7.38 25.05 27.65
CA VAL A 457 -7.45 25.99 28.78
C VAL A 457 -8.92 26.32 29.05
N GLY A 458 -9.42 25.98 30.24
CA GLY A 458 -10.52 26.71 30.88
C GLY A 458 -11.96 26.32 30.59
N GLY A 459 -12.26 25.07 30.21
CA GLY A 459 -13.66 24.60 30.10
C GLY A 459 -14.30 24.36 31.47
N THR A 460 -15.59 24.71 31.63
CA THR A 460 -16.39 24.26 32.79
C THR A 460 -16.44 22.73 32.80
N PRO A 461 -16.33 22.09 33.99
CA PRO A 461 -16.47 20.64 34.08
C PRO A 461 -17.85 20.23 33.57
N ALA A 462 -17.88 19.19 32.72
CA ALA A 462 -19.13 18.63 32.21
C ALA A 462 -19.97 18.09 33.37
N SER A 463 -21.28 18.29 33.32
CA SER A 463 -22.18 17.74 34.32
C SER A 463 -22.27 16.21 34.20
N GLU A 464 -22.67 15.53 35.27
CA GLU A 464 -22.88 14.07 35.22
C GLU A 464 -23.95 13.69 34.19
N GLU A 465 -24.99 14.51 34.05
CA GLU A 465 -26.03 14.34 33.04
C GLU A 465 -25.48 14.47 31.62
N GLU A 466 -24.65 15.48 31.35
CA GLU A 466 -23.97 15.66 30.05
C GLU A 466 -23.12 14.44 29.72
N ILE A 467 -22.31 13.97 30.68
CA ILE A 467 -21.46 12.78 30.53
C ILE A 467 -22.32 11.55 30.24
N ALA A 468 -23.44 11.35 30.94
CA ALA A 468 -24.33 10.21 30.69
C ALA A 468 -24.96 10.26 29.28
N ILE A 469 -25.43 11.44 28.85
CA ILE A 469 -26.08 11.62 27.53
C ILE A 469 -25.06 11.41 26.41
N VAL A 470 -23.91 12.08 26.48
CA VAL A 470 -22.83 11.95 25.48
C VAL A 470 -22.33 10.51 25.41
N GLY A 471 -22.16 9.85 26.56
CA GLY A 471 -21.77 8.43 26.59
C GLY A 471 -22.82 7.55 25.91
N SER A 472 -24.10 7.78 26.19
CA SER A 472 -25.19 7.02 25.54
C SER A 472 -25.25 7.27 24.01
N ARG A 473 -24.98 8.50 23.55
CA ARG A 473 -24.86 8.87 22.13
C ARG A 473 -23.73 8.09 21.47
N THR A 474 -22.54 8.08 22.07
CA THR A 474 -21.39 7.33 21.55
C THR A 474 -21.64 5.82 21.53
N GLY A 475 -22.31 5.27 22.54
CA GLY A 475 -22.76 3.88 22.53
C GLY A 475 -23.70 3.57 21.37
N ALA A 476 -24.63 4.47 21.07
CA ALA A 476 -25.54 4.33 19.94
C ALA A 476 -24.83 4.44 18.57
N VAL A 477 -23.84 5.32 18.45
CA VAL A 477 -22.97 5.42 17.26
C VAL A 477 -22.24 4.09 17.04
N LEU A 478 -21.61 3.55 18.09
CA LEU A 478 -20.92 2.26 18.00
C LEU A 478 -21.85 1.11 17.60
N GLU A 479 -23.04 1.04 18.19
CA GLU A 479 -24.07 0.05 17.85
C GLU A 479 -24.52 0.18 16.39
N ARG A 480 -24.69 1.41 15.91
CA ARG A 480 -25.04 1.72 14.52
C ARG A 480 -23.99 1.23 13.51
N HIS A 481 -22.71 1.30 13.87
CA HIS A 481 -21.61 0.75 13.08
C HIS A 481 -21.38 -0.75 13.34
N GLY A 482 -22.08 -1.35 14.31
CA GLY A 482 -21.92 -2.75 14.70
C GLY A 482 -20.59 -3.04 15.39
N LEU A 483 -19.95 -2.04 16.01
CA LEU A 483 -18.73 -2.20 16.79
C LEU A 483 -19.05 -2.32 18.28
N PRO A 484 -18.67 -3.41 18.98
CA PRO A 484 -18.82 -3.52 20.43
C PRO A 484 -17.94 -2.48 21.17
N PRO A 485 -18.43 -1.79 22.21
CA PRO A 485 -17.61 -0.88 23.03
C PRO A 485 -16.34 -1.53 23.60
N GLU A 486 -16.36 -2.83 23.85
CA GLU A 486 -15.23 -3.64 24.34
C GLU A 486 -14.05 -3.68 23.37
N ARG A 487 -14.25 -3.29 22.10
CA ARG A 487 -13.18 -3.18 21.09
C ARG A 487 -12.43 -1.86 21.15
N LEU A 488 -12.94 -0.84 21.85
CA LEU A 488 -12.27 0.46 21.94
C LEU A 488 -10.84 0.40 22.52
N PRO A 489 -10.55 -0.39 23.58
CA PRO A 489 -9.18 -0.57 24.04
C PRO A 489 -8.25 -1.17 22.98
N ALA A 490 -8.72 -2.20 22.25
CA ALA A 490 -7.96 -2.83 21.17
C ALA A 490 -7.71 -1.86 20.01
N LEU A 491 -8.69 -1.02 19.68
CA LEU A 491 -8.54 0.03 18.68
C LEU A 491 -7.45 1.03 19.06
N LEU A 492 -7.45 1.51 20.32
CA LEU A 492 -6.39 2.39 20.82
C LEU A 492 -5.02 1.70 20.94
N ALA A 493 -4.99 0.40 21.17
CA ALA A 493 -3.74 -0.36 21.24
C ALA A 493 -2.94 -0.33 19.91
N LEU A 494 -3.56 0.05 18.79
CA LEU A 494 -2.85 0.31 17.52
C LEU A 494 -1.83 1.45 17.65
N TRP A 495 -2.07 2.41 18.53
CA TRP A 495 -1.10 3.47 18.85
C TRP A 495 -0.09 3.05 19.93
N GLY A 496 -0.16 1.81 20.43
CA GLY A 496 0.85 1.28 21.32
C GLY A 496 0.84 1.84 22.75
N GLY A 497 1.55 1.12 23.62
CA GLY A 497 1.90 1.56 24.99
C GLY A 497 0.72 1.87 25.92
N GLU A 498 1.06 2.35 27.12
CA GLU A 498 0.09 2.96 28.04
C GLU A 498 -0.14 4.42 27.61
N LEU A 499 -1.28 4.67 26.95
CA LEU A 499 -1.67 6.03 26.56
C LEU A 499 -2.13 6.82 27.79
N GLN A 500 -1.65 8.05 27.93
CA GLN A 500 -2.22 8.98 28.89
C GLN A 500 -3.66 9.32 28.49
N LEU A 501 -4.54 9.59 29.46
CA LEU A 501 -5.96 9.90 29.20
C LEU A 501 -6.13 11.07 28.22
N ASP A 502 -5.27 12.09 28.30
CA ASP A 502 -5.32 13.25 27.40
C ASP A 502 -4.93 12.89 25.95
N GLN A 503 -4.00 11.95 25.77
CA GLN A 503 -3.63 11.44 24.45
C GLN A 503 -4.73 10.55 23.88
N ALA A 504 -5.28 9.65 24.69
CA ALA A 504 -6.43 8.82 24.33
C ALA A 504 -7.64 9.68 23.94
N ALA A 505 -7.86 10.81 24.64
CA ALA A 505 -8.94 11.75 24.32
C ALA A 505 -8.78 12.36 22.92
N VAL A 506 -7.56 12.78 22.55
CA VAL A 506 -7.28 13.34 21.23
C VAL A 506 -7.47 12.29 20.13
N LEU A 507 -7.04 11.05 20.38
CA LEU A 507 -7.16 9.94 19.42
C LEU A 507 -8.62 9.54 19.18
N PHE A 508 -9.40 9.33 20.24
CA PHE A 508 -10.82 9.02 20.12
C PHE A 508 -11.63 10.14 19.46
N ALA A 509 -11.32 11.40 19.73
CA ALA A 509 -11.97 12.52 19.06
C ALA A 509 -11.64 12.59 17.56
N GLY A 510 -10.52 12.00 17.12
CA GLY A 510 -10.17 11.86 15.71
C GLY A 510 -10.89 10.69 15.01
N LEU A 511 -11.57 9.83 15.77
CA LEU A 511 -12.36 8.71 15.25
C LEU A 511 -13.83 9.13 15.05
N PRO A 512 -14.57 8.46 14.15
CA PRO A 512 -15.99 8.74 13.90
C PRO A 512 -16.90 8.18 15.02
N LEU A 513 -16.59 8.55 16.27
CA LEU A 513 -17.36 8.20 17.47
C LEU A 513 -18.38 9.28 17.84
N GLY A 514 -18.47 10.33 17.02
CA GLY A 514 -19.34 11.48 17.22
C GLY A 514 -19.03 12.27 18.48
N MET A 515 -17.77 12.30 18.94
CA MET A 515 -17.32 13.06 20.13
C MET A 515 -16.28 14.10 19.78
N SER A 516 -16.39 15.26 20.43
CA SER A 516 -15.33 16.27 20.46
C SER A 516 -14.23 15.92 21.47
N ARG A 517 -13.07 16.56 21.35
CA ARG A 517 -11.94 16.37 22.30
C ARG A 517 -12.34 16.63 23.76
N GLN A 518 -13.16 17.65 24.01
CA GLN A 518 -13.61 17.99 25.36
C GLN A 518 -14.56 16.93 25.92
N GLU A 519 -15.51 16.46 25.11
CA GLU A 519 -16.44 15.39 25.49
C GLU A 519 -15.68 14.10 25.80
N THR A 520 -14.75 13.69 24.93
CA THR A 520 -13.96 12.48 25.15
C THR A 520 -13.10 12.58 26.41
N ARG A 521 -12.50 13.75 26.69
CA ARG A 521 -11.74 13.98 27.92
C ARG A 521 -12.64 13.82 29.14
N ALA A 522 -13.83 14.43 29.15
CA ALA A 522 -14.78 14.31 30.25
C ALA A 522 -15.22 12.85 30.49
N GLN A 523 -15.48 12.10 29.41
CA GLN A 523 -15.79 10.67 29.48
C GLN A 523 -14.65 9.87 30.12
N LEU A 524 -13.42 10.06 29.63
CA LEU A 524 -12.24 9.33 30.11
C LEU A 524 -11.88 9.71 31.55
N GLN A 525 -12.01 10.97 31.94
CA GLN A 525 -11.82 11.42 33.32
C GLN A 525 -12.84 10.79 34.27
N ALA A 526 -14.11 10.76 33.85
CA ALA A 526 -15.18 10.17 34.65
C ALA A 526 -15.09 8.63 34.75
N ALA A 527 -14.47 7.98 33.76
CA ALA A 527 -14.28 6.54 33.74
C ALA A 527 -12.93 6.07 34.31
N GLY A 528 -11.95 6.98 34.44
CA GLY A 528 -10.58 6.74 34.92
C GLY A 528 -9.67 5.97 33.95
N THR A 529 -10.22 5.09 33.09
CA THR A 529 -9.47 4.30 32.11
C THR A 529 -10.27 4.12 30.82
N VAL A 530 -9.59 3.74 29.73
CA VAL A 530 -10.24 3.42 28.45
C VAL A 530 -11.18 2.21 28.60
N SER A 531 -10.76 1.17 29.32
CA SER A 531 -11.60 0.00 29.59
C SER A 531 -12.80 0.35 30.48
N GLY A 532 -12.62 1.24 31.45
CA GLY A 532 -13.71 1.79 32.25
C GLY A 532 -14.70 2.58 31.41
N PHE A 533 -14.21 3.33 30.41
CA PHE A 533 -15.08 4.04 29.48
C PHE A 533 -15.91 3.07 28.64
N ALA A 534 -15.30 2.02 28.08
CA ALA A 534 -16.01 0.96 27.38
C ALA A 534 -17.08 0.28 28.25
N ALA A 535 -16.75 -0.05 29.51
CA ALA A 535 -17.70 -0.63 30.46
C ALA A 535 -18.88 0.32 30.75
N ARG A 536 -18.62 1.61 30.92
CA ARG A 536 -19.65 2.63 31.13
C ARG A 536 -20.59 2.76 29.92
N LEU A 537 -20.08 2.66 28.69
CA LEU A 537 -20.93 2.67 27.49
C LEU A 537 -21.91 1.49 27.47
N LEU A 538 -21.47 0.29 27.89
CA LEU A 538 -22.35 -0.87 28.02
C LEU A 538 -23.40 -0.69 29.09
N GLU A 539 -23.03 -0.12 30.23
CA GLU A 539 -23.95 0.19 31.32
C GLU A 539 -25.05 1.16 30.86
N LEU A 540 -24.67 2.29 30.26
CA LEU A 540 -25.59 3.29 29.73
C LEU A 540 -26.53 2.72 28.65
N ARG A 541 -26.02 1.80 27.82
CA ARG A 541 -26.82 1.06 26.83
C ARG A 541 -27.85 0.16 27.52
N GLY A 542 -27.45 -0.58 28.56
CA GLY A 542 -28.34 -1.44 29.33
C GLY A 542 -29.44 -0.66 30.07
N GLN A 543 -29.14 0.56 30.52
CA GLN A 543 -30.11 1.48 31.13
C GLN A 543 -31.09 2.11 30.13
N GLY A 544 -30.84 2.00 28.82
CA GLY A 544 -31.72 2.59 27.80
C GLY A 544 -31.72 4.12 27.76
N VAL A 545 -30.68 4.77 28.29
CA VAL A 545 -30.57 6.24 28.39
C VAL A 545 -30.75 6.90 27.03
N TRP A 546 -30.12 6.36 25.98
CA TRP A 546 -30.24 6.89 24.62
C TRP A 546 -31.68 6.86 24.10
N ARG A 547 -32.40 5.75 24.30
CA ARG A 547 -33.80 5.61 23.87
C ARG A 547 -34.69 6.62 24.57
N SER A 548 -34.56 6.75 25.89
CA SER A 548 -35.31 7.72 26.68
C SER A 548 -35.04 9.17 26.21
N ARG A 549 -33.79 9.49 25.86
CA ARG A 549 -33.44 10.81 25.34
C ARG A 549 -33.94 11.07 23.92
N CYS A 550 -33.97 10.05 23.07
CA CYS A 550 -34.61 10.16 21.75
C CYS A 550 -36.12 10.39 21.86
N GLU A 551 -36.80 9.71 22.78
CA GLU A 551 -38.22 9.93 23.07
C GLU A 551 -38.47 11.35 23.59
N TRP A 552 -37.66 11.80 24.56
CA TRP A 552 -37.70 13.20 25.03
C TRP A 552 -37.51 14.18 23.87
N ALA A 553 -36.49 13.98 23.03
CA ALA A 553 -36.19 14.85 21.90
C ALA A 553 -37.35 14.91 20.91
N SER A 554 -38.04 13.79 20.66
CA SER A 554 -39.20 13.74 19.76
C SER A 554 -40.38 14.60 20.24
N THR A 555 -40.48 14.83 21.56
CA THR A 555 -41.52 15.69 22.16
C THR A 555 -41.10 17.15 22.29
N CYS A 556 -39.80 17.40 22.44
CA CYS A 556 -39.27 18.72 22.77
C CYS A 556 -38.67 19.47 21.58
N ILE A 557 -38.36 18.77 20.48
CA ILE A 557 -37.74 19.34 19.29
C ILE A 557 -38.76 19.36 18.14
N PRO A 558 -39.13 20.54 17.62
CA PRO A 558 -40.09 20.66 16.52
C PRO A 558 -39.43 20.27 15.19
N GLY A 559 -39.32 18.97 14.92
CA GLY A 559 -38.55 18.41 13.79
C GLY A 559 -38.78 19.09 12.43
N PRO A 560 -40.03 19.27 11.95
CA PRO A 560 -40.29 19.94 10.67
C PRO A 560 -39.84 21.40 10.62
N ALA A 561 -40.02 22.15 11.71
CA ALA A 561 -39.57 23.54 11.80
C ALA A 561 -38.05 23.61 11.83
N LEU A 562 -37.42 22.74 12.62
CA LEU A 562 -35.98 22.61 12.72
C LEU A 562 -35.34 22.28 11.36
N ARG A 563 -35.88 21.29 10.64
CA ARG A 563 -35.40 20.93 9.31
C ARG A 563 -35.48 22.12 8.35
N ASN A 564 -36.55 22.91 8.39
CA ASN A 564 -36.68 24.10 7.55
C ASN A 564 -35.64 25.18 7.88
N VAL A 565 -35.37 25.42 9.17
CA VAL A 565 -34.37 26.41 9.61
C VAL A 565 -32.96 25.97 9.21
N LEU A 566 -32.59 24.73 9.58
CA LEU A 566 -31.25 24.19 9.31
C LEU A 566 -31.00 23.97 7.82
N GLN A 567 -31.97 23.50 7.03
CA GLN A 567 -31.77 23.34 5.58
C GLN A 567 -31.62 24.66 4.85
N ARG A 568 -32.23 25.76 5.31
CA ARG A 568 -32.01 27.08 4.68
C ARG A 568 -30.59 27.58 4.90
N GLN A 569 -30.07 27.41 6.12
CA GLN A 569 -28.74 27.89 6.48
C GLN A 569 -27.62 26.97 5.97
N VAL A 570 -27.81 25.65 6.03
CA VAL A 570 -26.78 24.66 5.65
C VAL A 570 -26.74 24.41 4.14
N CYS A 571 -27.82 24.62 3.37
CA CYS A 571 -27.73 24.56 1.91
C CYS A 571 -26.80 25.65 1.32
N GLU A 572 -26.52 26.72 2.07
CA GLU A 572 -25.61 27.79 1.66
C GLU A 572 -24.17 27.54 2.14
N ALA A 573 -23.95 26.60 3.07
CA ALA A 573 -22.64 26.28 3.62
C ALA A 573 -22.07 25.00 2.99
N ASP A 574 -20.89 25.09 2.38
CA ASP A 574 -20.15 23.93 1.88
C ASP A 574 -19.79 22.92 3.00
N SER A 575 -19.80 23.35 4.26
CA SER A 575 -19.57 22.52 5.45
C SER A 575 -20.89 22.05 6.09
N ARG A 576 -21.11 20.73 6.15
CA ARG A 576 -22.24 20.08 6.83
C ARG A 576 -22.20 20.17 8.37
N THR A 577 -21.44 21.11 8.90
CA THR A 577 -21.15 21.25 10.34
C THR A 577 -21.41 22.66 10.82
N LEU A 578 -21.88 22.83 12.07
CA LEU A 578 -22.13 24.14 12.69
C LEU A 578 -21.36 24.30 14.00
N GLU A 579 -20.95 25.53 14.31
CA GLU A 579 -20.41 25.87 15.63
C GLU A 579 -21.50 25.70 16.71
N PRO A 580 -21.16 25.22 17.93
CA PRO A 580 -22.15 24.95 18.98
C PRO A 580 -23.09 26.12 19.32
N ALA A 581 -22.53 27.33 19.41
CA ALA A 581 -23.31 28.53 19.73
C ALA A 581 -24.33 28.88 18.64
N GLU A 582 -23.94 28.72 17.37
CA GLU A 582 -24.83 28.93 16.25
C GLU A 582 -25.93 27.88 16.19
N PHE A 583 -25.58 26.61 16.43
CA PHE A 583 -26.56 25.52 16.48
C PHE A 583 -27.61 25.75 17.58
N VAL A 584 -27.21 26.17 18.78
CA VAL A 584 -28.12 26.52 19.88
C VAL A 584 -29.07 27.66 19.47
N ARG A 585 -28.56 28.71 18.80
CA ARG A 585 -29.39 29.79 18.27
C ARG A 585 -30.43 29.26 17.28
N LEU A 586 -30.02 28.42 16.33
CA LEU A 586 -30.91 27.85 15.32
C LEU A 586 -31.96 26.89 15.92
N LEU A 587 -31.64 26.17 17.00
CA LEU A 587 -32.62 25.39 17.76
C LEU A 587 -33.71 26.31 18.35
N VAL A 588 -33.33 27.43 18.96
CA VAL A 588 -34.26 28.40 19.52
C VAL A 588 -35.12 29.05 18.42
N ASP A 589 -34.51 29.43 17.31
CA ASP A 589 -35.22 29.99 16.14
C ASP A 589 -36.23 29.00 15.54
N ALA A 590 -35.93 27.70 15.63
CA ALA A 590 -36.84 26.63 15.23
C ALA A 590 -37.98 26.38 16.22
N GLY A 591 -37.97 27.02 17.39
CA GLY A 591 -39.01 26.89 18.42
C GLY A 591 -38.67 25.93 19.56
N VAL A 592 -37.42 25.48 19.69
CA VAL A 592 -36.97 24.73 20.88
C VAL A 592 -36.90 25.69 22.07
N SER A 593 -37.49 25.32 23.21
CA SER A 593 -37.39 26.10 24.45
C SER A 593 -35.90 26.34 24.81
N PRO A 594 -35.49 27.54 25.23
CA PRO A 594 -34.11 27.82 25.64
C PRO A 594 -33.58 26.85 26.70
N SER A 595 -34.43 26.37 27.61
CA SER A 595 -34.09 25.35 28.62
C SER A 595 -33.72 23.98 28.03
N ASN A 596 -34.24 23.69 26.83
CA ASN A 596 -34.08 22.41 26.15
C ASN A 596 -33.00 22.45 25.08
N ALA A 597 -32.51 23.63 24.70
CA ALA A 597 -31.52 23.79 23.65
C ALA A 597 -30.17 23.14 24.03
N GLN A 598 -29.75 23.27 25.28
CA GLN A 598 -28.50 22.67 25.76
C GLN A 598 -28.57 21.13 25.80
N PRO A 599 -29.60 20.49 26.39
CA PRO A 599 -29.75 19.04 26.29
C PRO A 599 -29.87 18.52 24.85
N ALA A 600 -30.54 19.25 23.95
CA ALA A 600 -30.61 18.89 22.54
C ALA A 600 -29.21 18.93 21.87
N MET A 601 -28.36 19.90 22.24
CA MET A 601 -26.98 20.00 21.75
C MET A 601 -26.11 18.81 22.19
N TRP A 602 -26.38 18.22 23.36
CA TRP A 602 -25.67 17.00 23.81
C TRP A 602 -26.04 15.75 23.00
N LEU A 603 -27.19 15.74 22.34
CA LEU A 603 -27.60 14.62 21.47
C LEU A 603 -26.93 14.65 20.09
N ALA A 604 -26.34 15.79 19.71
CA ALA A 604 -25.75 15.96 18.40
C ALA A 604 -24.32 15.40 18.33
N GLU A 605 -24.02 14.62 17.29
CA GLU A 605 -22.67 14.14 17.00
C GLU A 605 -21.75 15.33 16.69
N ARG A 606 -20.48 15.23 17.09
CA ARG A 606 -19.50 16.32 16.92
C ARG A 606 -18.23 15.88 16.21
N THR A 607 -17.61 16.84 15.51
CA THR A 607 -16.23 16.74 15.02
C THR A 607 -15.25 16.79 16.19
N ALA A 608 -13.98 16.43 15.93
CA ALA A 608 -12.89 16.55 16.89
C ALA A 608 -12.77 17.96 17.49
N GLN A 609 -13.05 18.99 16.69
CA GLN A 609 -12.99 20.41 17.05
C GLN A 609 -14.21 20.88 17.86
N GLY A 610 -15.31 20.10 17.88
CA GLY A 610 -16.54 20.46 18.60
C GLY A 610 -17.70 20.89 17.71
N ASN A 611 -17.53 20.89 16.39
CA ASN A 611 -18.58 21.32 15.46
C ASN A 611 -19.63 20.23 15.29
N ILE A 612 -20.89 20.63 15.16
CA ILE A 612 -22.04 19.73 15.20
C ILE A 612 -22.36 19.24 13.79
N PHE A 613 -22.46 17.92 13.65
CA PHE A 613 -22.87 17.23 12.43
C PHE A 613 -24.39 17.36 12.21
N VAL A 614 -24.78 18.28 11.33
CA VAL A 614 -26.18 18.69 11.19
C VAL A 614 -27.02 17.65 10.46
N ALA A 615 -26.45 16.97 9.47
CA ALA A 615 -27.19 15.98 8.68
C ALA A 615 -27.61 14.80 9.55
N GLU A 616 -26.69 14.30 10.35
CA GLU A 616 -26.83 13.22 11.32
C GLU A 616 -27.89 13.60 12.36
N PHE A 617 -27.83 14.82 12.91
CA PHE A 617 -28.85 15.31 13.83
C PHE A 617 -30.25 15.37 13.21
N LEU A 618 -30.35 15.85 11.96
CA LEU A 618 -31.61 15.94 11.24
C LEU A 618 -32.18 14.56 10.88
N ASP A 619 -31.35 13.55 10.66
CA ASP A 619 -31.81 12.20 10.40
C ASP A 619 -32.48 11.57 11.63
N TYR A 620 -32.02 11.91 12.84
CA TYR A 620 -32.68 11.48 14.08
C TYR A 620 -33.89 12.35 14.46
N PHE A 621 -33.76 13.68 14.38
CA PHE A 621 -34.70 14.61 15.04
C PHE A 621 -35.39 15.59 14.10
N GLY A 622 -35.02 15.64 12.82
CA GLY A 622 -35.58 16.58 11.83
C GLY A 622 -36.94 16.19 11.25
N GLY A 623 -37.55 15.10 11.73
CA GLY A 623 -38.77 14.54 11.13
C GLY A 623 -38.56 14.02 9.69
N PRO A 624 -39.61 13.55 9.00
CA PRO A 624 -39.47 13.02 7.65
C PRO A 624 -38.99 14.13 6.69
N PRO A 625 -38.06 13.81 5.75
CA PRO A 625 -37.66 14.78 4.74
C PRO A 625 -38.89 15.22 3.94
N PRO A 626 -38.99 16.52 3.57
CA PRO A 626 -40.10 16.98 2.75
C PRO A 626 -40.17 16.13 1.49
N ALA A 627 -41.36 15.59 1.19
CA ALA A 627 -41.55 14.74 0.02
C ALA A 627 -40.95 15.46 -1.19
N ARG A 628 -39.89 14.87 -1.78
CA ARG A 628 -39.26 15.41 -2.98
C ARG A 628 -40.39 15.56 -3.99
N LYS A 629 -40.83 16.79 -4.26
CA LYS A 629 -41.76 17.08 -5.35
C LYS A 629 -41.04 16.56 -6.58
N LYS A 630 -41.39 15.34 -7.02
CA LYS A 630 -40.89 14.77 -8.28
C LYS A 630 -41.08 15.89 -9.28
N LYS A 631 -39.99 16.49 -9.76
CA LYS A 631 -40.05 17.51 -10.81
C LYS A 631 -40.79 16.83 -11.95
N ARG A 632 -42.09 17.10 -12.04
CA ARG A 632 -42.96 16.56 -13.07
C ARG A 632 -42.36 17.12 -14.34
N GLY A 633 -41.71 16.23 -15.09
CA GLY A 633 -40.76 16.61 -16.13
C GLY A 633 -41.37 17.68 -17.03
N MET A 634 -40.63 18.77 -17.20
CA MET A 634 -40.94 19.84 -18.16
C MET A 634 -41.02 19.30 -19.61
N LEU A 635 -40.69 18.02 -19.84
CA LEU A 635 -40.87 17.28 -21.08
C LEU A 635 -42.34 16.95 -21.42
N SER A 636 -43.28 16.97 -20.47
CA SER A 636 -44.69 16.68 -20.80
C SER A 636 -45.45 17.86 -21.44
N ARG A 637 -44.81 19.02 -21.64
CA ARG A 637 -45.39 20.17 -22.36
C ARG A 637 -44.87 20.33 -23.79
N ILE A 638 -43.91 19.53 -24.24
CA ILE A 638 -43.34 19.62 -25.59
C ILE A 638 -43.86 18.52 -26.54
N MET A 639 -44.38 17.40 -26.03
CA MET A 639 -45.03 16.36 -26.87
C MET A 639 -46.58 16.47 -26.92
N GLY A 640 -47.10 17.69 -26.87
CA GLY A 640 -48.54 17.93 -26.86
C GLY A 640 -48.93 19.18 -27.63
N ARG A 641 -48.57 19.24 -28.91
CA ARG A 641 -49.27 20.00 -29.95
C ARG A 641 -48.88 19.51 -31.33
#